data_AF-A0A1H3YWJ0-F1
#
_entry.id   AF-A0A1H3YWJ0-F1
#
_cell.length_a   1.000
_cell.length_b   1.000
_cell.length_c   1.000
_cell.angle_alpha   90.00
_cell.angle_beta   90.00
_cell.angle_gamma   90.00
#
_symmetry.space_group_name_H-M   'P 1'
#
loop_
_entity.id
_entity.type
_entity.pdbx_description
1 polymer ?
#
loop_
_entity_poly.entity_id
_entity_poly.type
_entity_poly.pdbx_seq_one_letter_code
_entity_poly.pdbx_strand_id
1 'polypeptide(L)'
;MNYDRDNLYRREDELNSRAKRRANKLGLTIRNLILIAVIGAFAIAICVGVGAFRGILDTAPDVSNIDVTPTGFSTFVYDSEGNQTAKLVSTDSNRIPVTFDQIPVNLQHAFVAIEDERFYDHRGIDIQGIIRAGIRGLSTGNFDQGASTITQQLIKNNVFTGWTSETFSEAVRRKIQEQYLAVEVEKTMSKDDILLNYLNTINLGHNTLGVQAASLRYFGKDVSDLNLSEAAVIAGITQNPTKYDPITFPENNNARRKLVLSDMLTQGYIDEDEYDSAVSDNVYTRIQTVDDQTDDNKIQSYFVDALTDQVLEDLQSHGYTEPQAYTLLYSGGLKIYSTQDPAIQAIADEEVANPDNYPYDTKWYLDYSLSVQHADGSVDNFSTEMLKAYFKETNPYFTLVFPSEDKAKEVYEEYKTAVMKEGDTVLSEKVNLQPQPQISFTIEDQHTGNVVAMVGGRGTKAANRTLNRAYHTYRQPGSTFKIVSTYAPALDAGGFTLASTQDDAPFTYEDGVTPVRNWYGENYRGLSSVRLGIQNSMNIVAVKTLTDITPELGYEYLLDFGFTSLVKELDVNNKVFSDIQQPLALGGLTKGITNFELNAAYSTIANGGEYLEPKMYTKITDHDNNVILDSSDRETRRVLKETTAWLLTSAMEDVVTKGTGTYVNFGTTPIAGKTGTTSDENDVWFCGYTNYYCATAWAGYDENTDLVGSESGLAKTIWRAVMERVHEGKPASEFTKPAGIVQKTVCRASGKLPIPGVCSSDLVTEYFDENMVPTEPCDIHGSTVYCSVTGLPADDECPFQQTGRIHNASNGVKCPHTRAFMAQDNIDTIIAEEKAQMISRRQKGSGYEVATAWTAGSGYGTQSAAPEGPTADVASEADSAVAAANANLYDAASTLKAVQDALTAAQQSGDEAAIKAWSDAVNTATGSYSQAVEQQQAAAAAQQAAQNAAAAQQAAGQPAAGQAVVQPQDPAAQAAADAAAQQAADAAAQAATAQQAADAAAAQAAAQAAADAASQQAAQAAAAQAAAQQAADAAAQVAAQQAAAQPPAPQ
;
A
#
# COMPACT_ATOMS: atom_id res chain seq x y z
N MET A 1 -81.10 -85.00 -9.89
CA MET A 1 -82.27 -85.89 -10.08
C MET A 1 -83.22 -85.24 -11.07
N ASN A 2 -83.38 -85.86 -12.25
CA ASN A 2 -84.61 -85.90 -13.07
C ASN A 2 -84.26 -86.74 -14.31
N TYR A 3 -84.60 -88.04 -14.30
CA TYR A 3 -84.32 -88.98 -15.39
C TYR A 3 -85.59 -89.21 -16.21
N ASP A 4 -86.12 -88.13 -16.78
CA ASP A 4 -87.26 -88.22 -17.68
C ASP A 4 -86.80 -88.63 -19.09
N ARG A 5 -87.57 -89.50 -19.75
CA ARG A 5 -87.19 -90.14 -21.03
C ARG A 5 -87.01 -89.10 -22.16
N ASP A 6 -87.71 -87.98 -22.09
CA ASP A 6 -87.61 -86.88 -23.04
C ASP A 6 -86.32 -86.06 -22.87
N ASN A 7 -85.71 -86.05 -21.67
CA ASN A 7 -84.43 -85.38 -21.44
C ASN A 7 -83.24 -86.19 -21.99
N LEU A 8 -83.38 -87.50 -22.17
CA LEU A 8 -82.32 -88.35 -22.75
C LEU A 8 -82.23 -88.17 -24.27
N TYR A 9 -83.36 -88.09 -24.98
CA TYR A 9 -83.37 -87.80 -26.42
C TYR A 9 -82.86 -86.39 -26.74
N ARG A 10 -83.16 -85.39 -25.89
CA ARG A 10 -82.63 -84.03 -26.05
C ARG A 10 -81.11 -83.93 -25.86
N ARG A 11 -80.53 -84.84 -25.05
CA ARG A 11 -79.08 -84.89 -24.77
C ARG A 11 -78.28 -85.61 -25.86
N GLU A 12 -78.91 -86.52 -26.59
CA GLU A 12 -78.31 -87.20 -27.75
C GLU A 12 -78.18 -86.26 -28.97
N ASP A 13 -79.18 -85.41 -29.20
CA ASP A 13 -79.12 -84.33 -30.23
C ASP A 13 -78.15 -83.19 -29.86
N GLU A 14 -77.97 -82.90 -28.57
CA GLU A 14 -76.96 -81.92 -28.11
C GLU A 14 -75.52 -82.40 -28.30
N LEU A 15 -75.26 -83.72 -28.27
CA LEU A 15 -73.91 -84.30 -28.41
C LEU A 15 -73.49 -84.50 -29.88
N ASN A 16 -74.44 -84.65 -30.81
CA ASN A 16 -74.17 -84.84 -32.24
C ASN A 16 -74.39 -83.60 -33.14
N SER A 17 -74.76 -82.46 -32.55
CA SER A 17 -74.86 -81.18 -33.26
C SER A 17 -73.51 -80.74 -33.86
N ARG A 18 -73.39 -80.82 -35.19
CA ARG A 18 -72.25 -80.28 -35.96
C ARG A 18 -72.03 -78.78 -35.70
N ALA A 19 -73.06 -78.05 -35.26
CA ALA A 19 -72.98 -76.63 -34.90
C ALA A 19 -72.27 -76.41 -33.55
N LYS A 20 -72.57 -77.21 -32.51
CA LYS A 20 -71.94 -77.09 -31.17
C LYS A 20 -70.48 -77.52 -31.19
N ARG A 21 -70.13 -78.55 -31.99
CA ARG A 21 -68.72 -78.92 -32.27
C ARG A 21 -67.97 -77.85 -33.05
N ARG A 22 -68.58 -77.21 -34.06
CA ARG A 22 -67.95 -76.09 -34.78
C ARG A 22 -67.81 -74.83 -33.91
N ALA A 23 -68.77 -74.53 -33.05
CA ALA A 23 -68.71 -73.42 -32.10
C ALA A 23 -67.61 -73.62 -31.05
N ASN A 24 -67.47 -74.83 -30.49
CA ASN A 24 -66.36 -75.14 -29.57
C ASN A 24 -65.00 -75.16 -30.28
N LYS A 25 -64.93 -75.63 -31.54
CA LYS A 25 -63.69 -75.55 -32.33
C LYS A 25 -63.33 -74.09 -32.63
N LEU A 26 -64.30 -73.27 -33.04
CA LEU A 26 -64.12 -71.83 -33.29
C LEU A 26 -63.72 -71.07 -32.01
N GLY A 27 -64.34 -71.37 -30.87
CA GLY A 27 -63.97 -70.80 -29.56
C GLY A 27 -62.55 -71.20 -29.13
N LEU A 28 -62.13 -72.44 -29.38
CA LEU A 28 -60.74 -72.88 -29.13
C LEU A 28 -59.75 -72.19 -30.07
N THR A 29 -60.11 -72.02 -31.35
CA THR A 29 -59.28 -71.30 -32.33
C THR A 29 -59.16 -69.82 -31.97
N ILE A 30 -60.25 -69.16 -31.56
CA ILE A 30 -60.24 -67.77 -31.10
C ILE A 30 -59.40 -67.62 -29.84
N ARG A 31 -59.54 -68.52 -28.85
CA ARG A 31 -58.71 -68.50 -27.64
C ARG A 31 -57.22 -68.69 -27.97
N ASN A 32 -56.88 -69.62 -28.87
CA ASN A 32 -55.51 -69.82 -29.29
C ASN A 32 -54.97 -68.63 -30.09
N LEU A 33 -55.79 -67.98 -30.92
CA LEU A 33 -55.43 -66.75 -31.62
C LEU A 33 -55.22 -65.58 -30.66
N ILE A 34 -56.04 -65.45 -29.61
CA ILE A 34 -55.83 -64.45 -28.55
C ILE A 34 -54.53 -64.75 -27.80
N LEU A 35 -54.25 -66.01 -27.47
CA LEU A 35 -53.00 -66.39 -26.80
C LEU A 35 -51.77 -66.09 -27.68
N ILE A 36 -51.84 -66.40 -28.97
CA ILE A 36 -50.79 -66.07 -29.95
C ILE A 36 -50.65 -64.56 -30.13
N ALA A 37 -51.75 -63.81 -30.13
CA ALA A 37 -51.73 -62.36 -30.20
C ALA A 37 -51.14 -61.73 -28.94
N VAL A 38 -51.40 -62.29 -27.75
CA VAL A 38 -50.80 -61.85 -26.48
C VAL A 38 -49.30 -62.17 -26.46
N ILE A 39 -48.90 -63.39 -26.86
CA ILE A 39 -47.47 -63.76 -26.96
C ILE A 39 -46.77 -62.92 -28.03
N GLY A 40 -47.42 -62.67 -29.17
CA GLY A 40 -46.92 -61.83 -30.25
C GLY A 40 -46.78 -60.36 -29.82
N ALA A 41 -47.77 -59.83 -29.10
CA ALA A 41 -47.68 -58.49 -28.50
C ALA A 41 -46.57 -58.41 -27.46
N PHE A 42 -46.37 -59.47 -26.66
CA PHE A 42 -45.27 -59.55 -25.70
C PHE A 42 -43.91 -59.60 -26.39
N ALA A 43 -43.76 -60.38 -27.47
CA ALA A 43 -42.55 -60.44 -28.26
C ALA A 43 -42.25 -59.12 -28.98
N ILE A 44 -43.26 -58.44 -29.54
CA ILE A 44 -43.12 -57.10 -30.13
C ILE A 44 -42.73 -56.09 -29.06
N ALA A 45 -43.35 -56.12 -27.88
CA ALA A 45 -42.99 -55.26 -26.76
C ALA A 45 -41.54 -55.48 -26.30
N ILE A 46 -41.07 -56.73 -26.24
CA ILE A 46 -39.67 -57.06 -25.96
C ILE A 46 -38.74 -56.52 -27.07
N CYS A 47 -39.07 -56.73 -28.35
CA CYS A 47 -38.25 -56.25 -29.46
C CYS A 47 -38.18 -54.72 -29.53
N VAL A 48 -39.31 -54.02 -29.30
CA VAL A 48 -39.37 -52.56 -29.20
C VAL A 48 -38.59 -52.07 -27.99
N GLY A 49 -38.71 -52.75 -26.84
CA GLY A 49 -37.94 -52.44 -25.64
C GLY A 49 -36.43 -52.60 -25.84
N VAL A 50 -35.98 -53.68 -26.48
CA VAL A 50 -34.57 -53.92 -26.82
C VAL A 50 -34.06 -52.90 -27.85
N GLY A 51 -34.88 -52.54 -28.84
CA GLY A 51 -34.55 -51.51 -29.83
C GLY A 51 -34.41 -50.12 -29.21
N ALA A 52 -35.34 -49.72 -28.34
CA ALA A 52 -35.27 -48.47 -27.58
C ALA A 52 -34.06 -48.45 -26.64
N PHE A 53 -33.78 -49.56 -25.96
CA PHE A 53 -32.62 -49.71 -25.09
C PHE A 53 -31.30 -49.53 -25.86
N ARG A 54 -31.16 -50.15 -27.03
CA ARG A 54 -29.99 -49.96 -27.90
C ARG A 54 -29.85 -48.53 -28.42
N GLY A 55 -30.94 -47.89 -28.85
CA GLY A 55 -30.91 -46.50 -29.29
C GLY A 55 -30.49 -45.52 -28.20
N ILE A 56 -30.77 -45.82 -26.93
CA ILE A 56 -30.27 -45.06 -25.77
C ILE A 56 -28.77 -45.29 -25.56
N LEU A 57 -28.29 -46.53 -25.71
CA LEU A 57 -26.87 -46.88 -25.57
C LEU A 57 -26.00 -46.26 -26.66
N ASP A 58 -26.48 -46.19 -27.91
CA ASP A 58 -25.76 -45.57 -29.04
C ASP A 58 -25.53 -44.06 -28.84
N THR A 59 -26.18 -43.46 -27.84
CA THR A 59 -26.03 -42.06 -27.47
C THR A 59 -25.35 -41.85 -26.12
N ALA A 60 -24.85 -42.92 -25.49
CA ALA A 60 -24.00 -42.82 -24.32
C ALA A 60 -22.62 -42.25 -24.72
N PRO A 61 -21.94 -41.51 -23.82
CA PRO A 61 -20.56 -41.06 -24.03
C PRO A 61 -19.62 -42.23 -24.34
N ASP A 62 -18.56 -41.97 -25.13
CA ASP A 62 -17.58 -43.00 -25.51
C ASP A 62 -16.86 -43.56 -24.27
N VAL A 63 -16.83 -44.88 -24.15
CA VAL A 63 -16.43 -45.61 -22.93
C VAL A 63 -14.92 -45.85 -22.83
N SER A 64 -14.15 -45.49 -23.85
CA SER A 64 -12.72 -45.84 -23.92
C SER A 64 -11.78 -44.96 -23.08
N ASN A 65 -12.27 -43.90 -22.42
CA ASN A 65 -11.53 -43.05 -21.48
C ASN A 65 -12.48 -42.36 -20.49
N ILE A 66 -13.29 -43.13 -19.74
CA ILE A 66 -14.08 -42.54 -18.66
C ILE A 66 -13.14 -42.27 -17.50
N ASP A 67 -12.63 -41.04 -17.44
CA ASP A 67 -11.91 -40.55 -16.29
C ASP A 67 -12.92 -40.14 -15.22
N VAL A 68 -13.10 -41.01 -14.21
CA VAL A 68 -13.93 -40.72 -13.03
C VAL A 68 -13.11 -40.08 -11.90
N THR A 69 -11.86 -39.70 -12.15
CA THR A 69 -11.06 -38.97 -11.17
C THR A 69 -11.65 -37.58 -10.92
N PRO A 70 -11.52 -37.03 -9.70
CA PRO A 70 -12.07 -35.73 -9.37
C PRO A 70 -11.55 -34.63 -10.28
N THR A 71 -12.43 -33.95 -11.01
CA THR A 71 -12.10 -32.69 -11.70
C THR A 71 -12.32 -31.53 -10.74
N GLY A 72 -11.25 -30.92 -10.22
CA GLY A 72 -11.30 -29.75 -9.35
C GLY A 72 -10.70 -29.99 -7.97
N PHE A 73 -9.65 -29.25 -7.59
CA PHE A 73 -8.96 -29.33 -6.30
C PHE A 73 -8.82 -27.93 -5.68
N SER A 74 -8.86 -27.86 -4.34
CA SER A 74 -8.64 -26.60 -3.61
C SER A 74 -7.20 -26.13 -3.74
N THR A 75 -7.00 -24.85 -4.06
CA THR A 75 -5.69 -24.21 -4.05
C THR A 75 -5.39 -23.65 -2.67
N PHE A 76 -4.14 -23.79 -2.22
CA PHE A 76 -3.67 -23.31 -0.92
C PHE A 76 -2.52 -22.34 -1.08
N VAL A 77 -2.54 -21.27 -0.29
CA VAL A 77 -1.45 -20.30 -0.18
C VAL A 77 -0.73 -20.53 1.14
N TYR A 78 0.60 -20.58 1.09
CA TYR A 78 1.48 -20.75 2.24
C TYR A 78 2.38 -19.51 2.39
N ASP A 79 2.62 -19.05 3.62
CA ASP A 79 3.63 -18.03 3.92
C ASP A 79 5.06 -18.58 3.84
N SER A 80 6.06 -17.73 4.08
CA SER A 80 7.48 -18.09 4.04
C SER A 80 7.90 -19.10 5.11
N GLU A 81 7.10 -19.28 6.17
CA GLU A 81 7.31 -20.27 7.23
C GLU A 81 6.57 -21.60 6.96
N GLY A 82 5.76 -21.65 5.91
CA GLY A 82 4.97 -22.82 5.52
C GLY A 82 3.59 -22.90 6.17
N ASN A 83 3.13 -21.86 6.85
CA ASN A 83 1.78 -21.79 7.40
C ASN A 83 0.78 -21.51 6.27
N GLN A 84 -0.37 -22.20 6.29
CA GLN A 84 -1.43 -21.94 5.32
C GLN A 84 -2.13 -20.60 5.64
N THR A 85 -2.01 -19.62 4.75
CA THR A 85 -2.58 -18.28 4.91
C THR A 85 -3.92 -18.11 4.21
N ALA A 86 -4.14 -18.82 3.11
CA ALA A 86 -5.40 -18.77 2.37
C ALA A 86 -5.74 -20.09 1.68
N LYS A 87 -7.03 -20.25 1.42
CA LYS A 87 -7.61 -21.30 0.59
C LYS A 87 -8.40 -20.64 -0.53
N LEU A 88 -7.99 -20.87 -1.77
CA LEU A 88 -8.64 -20.36 -2.97
C LEU A 88 -9.49 -21.48 -3.57
N VAL A 89 -10.82 -21.28 -3.57
CA VAL A 89 -11.78 -22.24 -4.10
C VAL A 89 -12.86 -21.51 -4.89
N SER A 90 -13.29 -22.09 -6.01
CA SER A 90 -14.57 -21.74 -6.62
C SER A 90 -15.72 -22.41 -5.86
N THR A 91 -16.94 -21.87 -6.01
CA THR A 91 -18.16 -22.31 -5.33
C THR A 91 -18.45 -23.82 -5.47
N ASP A 92 -17.86 -24.50 -6.45
CA ASP A 92 -18.10 -25.92 -6.75
C ASP A 92 -16.85 -26.82 -6.62
N SER A 93 -15.73 -26.34 -6.05
CA SER A 93 -14.41 -27.02 -6.13
C SER A 93 -13.70 -27.30 -4.81
N ASN A 94 -14.40 -27.25 -3.66
CA ASN A 94 -13.79 -27.51 -2.35
C ASN A 94 -13.48 -29.01 -2.11
N ARG A 95 -12.56 -29.57 -2.90
CA ARG A 95 -12.03 -30.93 -2.79
C ARG A 95 -10.61 -30.90 -2.26
N ILE A 96 -10.26 -31.86 -1.41
CA ILE A 96 -8.89 -32.12 -0.95
C ILE A 96 -8.62 -33.61 -1.17
N PRO A 97 -7.67 -33.98 -2.05
CA PRO A 97 -7.44 -35.37 -2.38
C PRO A 97 -6.76 -36.09 -1.22
N VAL A 98 -7.18 -37.33 -0.98
CA VAL A 98 -6.48 -38.29 -0.14
C VAL A 98 -6.26 -39.59 -0.88
N THR A 99 -5.20 -40.30 -0.53
CA THR A 99 -4.92 -41.66 -1.02
C THR A 99 -5.68 -42.68 -0.18
N PHE A 100 -5.90 -43.88 -0.73
CA PHE A 100 -6.75 -44.89 -0.08
C PHE A 100 -6.22 -45.33 1.30
N ASP A 101 -4.91 -45.31 1.50
CA ASP A 101 -4.22 -45.61 2.75
C ASP A 101 -4.37 -44.53 3.83
N GLN A 102 -4.68 -43.28 3.44
CA GLN A 102 -4.98 -42.20 4.39
C GLN A 102 -6.41 -42.30 4.94
N ILE A 103 -7.33 -42.96 4.22
CA ILE A 103 -8.74 -43.07 4.61
C ILE A 103 -8.89 -44.20 5.65
N PRO A 104 -9.35 -43.93 6.89
CA PRO A 104 -9.52 -44.96 7.90
C PRO A 104 -10.48 -46.07 7.46
N VAL A 105 -10.15 -47.32 7.78
CA VAL A 105 -10.98 -48.50 7.45
C VAL A 105 -12.41 -48.35 7.98
N ASN A 106 -12.58 -47.77 9.17
CA ASN A 106 -13.89 -47.50 9.74
C ASN A 106 -14.71 -46.52 8.89
N LEU A 107 -14.08 -45.53 8.26
CA LEU A 107 -14.73 -44.61 7.34
C LEU A 107 -15.14 -45.32 6.05
N GLN A 108 -14.24 -46.12 5.48
CA GLN A 108 -14.54 -46.93 4.29
C GLN A 108 -15.76 -47.84 4.54
N HIS A 109 -15.75 -48.58 5.65
CA HIS A 109 -16.84 -49.46 6.06
C HIS A 109 -18.13 -48.70 6.38
N ALA A 110 -18.07 -47.50 6.96
CA ALA A 110 -19.26 -46.71 7.26
C ALA A 110 -20.03 -46.34 5.99
N PHE A 111 -19.34 -45.90 4.94
CA PHE A 111 -19.96 -45.60 3.64
C PHE A 111 -20.50 -46.86 2.95
N VAL A 112 -19.73 -47.96 2.93
CA VAL A 112 -20.19 -49.23 2.36
C VAL A 112 -21.44 -49.74 3.10
N ALA A 113 -21.44 -49.69 4.43
CA ALA A 113 -22.54 -50.21 5.24
C ALA A 113 -23.86 -49.48 4.97
N ILE A 114 -23.84 -48.16 4.80
CA ILE A 114 -25.06 -47.34 4.66
C ILE A 114 -25.50 -47.12 3.20
N GLU A 115 -24.57 -47.00 2.26
CA GLU A 115 -24.88 -46.70 0.86
C GLU A 115 -25.03 -47.96 0.01
N ASP A 116 -24.23 -49.00 0.26
CA ASP A 116 -24.13 -50.16 -0.63
C ASP A 116 -23.59 -51.40 0.12
N GLU A 117 -24.45 -52.04 0.92
CA GLU A 117 -24.13 -53.19 1.78
C GLU A 117 -23.40 -54.35 1.06
N ARG A 118 -23.52 -54.42 -0.28
CA ARG A 118 -22.94 -55.48 -1.13
C ARG A 118 -22.04 -54.93 -2.21
N PHE A 119 -21.45 -53.77 -1.96
CA PHE A 119 -20.53 -53.09 -2.85
C PHE A 119 -19.47 -54.05 -3.39
N TYR A 120 -18.87 -54.89 -2.55
CA TYR A 120 -17.83 -55.83 -2.96
C TYR A 120 -18.34 -57.07 -3.70
N ASP A 121 -19.64 -57.37 -3.68
CA ASP A 121 -20.22 -58.58 -4.28
C ASP A 121 -20.72 -58.37 -5.71
N HIS A 122 -21.22 -57.17 -6.03
CA HIS A 122 -21.83 -56.89 -7.33
C HIS A 122 -20.85 -56.28 -8.35
N ARG A 123 -21.23 -56.28 -9.63
CA ARG A 123 -20.42 -55.72 -10.74
C ARG A 123 -21.08 -54.46 -11.35
N GLY A 124 -21.06 -53.35 -10.63
CA GLY A 124 -21.62 -52.05 -11.04
C GLY A 124 -23.08 -51.83 -10.66
N ILE A 125 -23.91 -52.86 -10.71
CA ILE A 125 -25.34 -52.79 -10.40
C ILE A 125 -25.73 -53.91 -9.42
N ASP A 126 -26.42 -53.56 -8.34
CA ASP A 126 -27.01 -54.55 -7.42
C ASP A 126 -28.40 -55.00 -7.88
N ILE A 127 -28.43 -56.06 -8.70
CA ILE A 127 -29.68 -56.66 -9.21
C ILE A 127 -30.56 -57.18 -8.08
N GLN A 128 -29.98 -57.79 -7.04
CA GLN A 128 -30.80 -58.34 -5.96
C GLN A 128 -31.33 -57.22 -5.06
N GLY A 129 -30.60 -56.09 -4.93
CA GLY A 129 -31.03 -54.89 -4.21
C GLY A 129 -32.18 -54.20 -4.93
N ILE A 130 -32.11 -54.09 -6.27
CA ILE A 130 -33.20 -53.57 -7.11
C ILE A 130 -34.46 -54.43 -6.94
N ILE A 131 -34.35 -55.76 -6.99
CA ILE A 131 -35.50 -56.67 -6.79
C ILE A 131 -36.06 -56.53 -5.38
N ARG A 132 -35.21 -56.45 -4.36
CA ARG A 132 -35.60 -56.27 -2.94
C ARG A 132 -36.33 -54.96 -2.73
N ALA A 133 -35.82 -53.86 -3.28
CA ALA A 133 -36.44 -52.54 -3.24
C ALA A 133 -37.79 -52.53 -3.96
N GLY A 134 -37.89 -53.19 -5.12
CA GLY A 134 -39.15 -53.34 -5.87
C GLY A 134 -40.22 -54.11 -5.10
N ILE A 135 -39.87 -55.23 -4.46
CA ILE A 135 -40.80 -56.02 -3.63
C ILE A 135 -41.25 -55.20 -2.40
N ARG A 136 -40.32 -54.51 -1.73
CA ARG A 136 -40.65 -53.63 -0.59
C ARG A 136 -41.56 -52.48 -1.01
N GLY A 137 -41.24 -51.77 -2.10
CA GLY A 137 -42.05 -50.64 -2.58
C GLY A 137 -43.48 -51.03 -2.96
N LEU A 138 -43.67 -52.23 -3.53
CA LEU A 138 -45.00 -52.80 -3.79
C LEU A 138 -45.77 -53.13 -2.49
N SER A 139 -45.06 -53.45 -1.41
CA SER A 139 -45.67 -53.78 -0.12
C SER A 139 -45.95 -52.57 0.79
N THR A 140 -45.18 -51.49 0.67
CA THR A 140 -45.26 -50.31 1.55
C THR A 140 -45.83 -49.07 0.87
N GLY A 141 -45.95 -49.05 -0.46
CA GLY A 141 -46.41 -47.91 -1.24
C GLY A 141 -45.36 -46.79 -1.41
N ASN A 142 -44.18 -46.93 -0.79
CA ASN A 142 -43.07 -45.97 -0.90
C ASN A 142 -41.90 -46.61 -1.67
N PHE A 143 -41.52 -45.98 -2.78
CA PHE A 143 -40.43 -46.43 -3.66
C PHE A 143 -39.09 -45.70 -3.36
N ASP A 144 -38.98 -45.02 -2.23
CA ASP A 144 -37.87 -44.10 -1.89
C ASP A 144 -36.60 -44.78 -1.31
N GLN A 145 -36.48 -46.11 -1.30
CA GLN A 145 -35.31 -46.79 -0.72
C GLN A 145 -34.26 -47.24 -1.74
N GLY A 146 -32.99 -47.09 -1.33
CA GLY A 146 -31.75 -47.12 -2.11
C GLY A 146 -31.52 -48.37 -2.95
N ALA A 147 -31.86 -48.28 -4.22
CA ALA A 147 -31.49 -49.27 -5.24
C ALA A 147 -30.24 -48.85 -6.05
N SER A 148 -29.57 -47.74 -5.67
CA SER A 148 -28.41 -47.23 -6.40
C SER A 148 -27.11 -47.62 -5.70
N THR A 149 -26.10 -48.05 -6.47
CA THR A 149 -24.78 -48.49 -5.96
C THR A 149 -23.81 -47.32 -5.83
N ILE A 150 -22.70 -47.50 -5.09
CA ILE A 150 -21.63 -46.48 -4.98
C ILE A 150 -21.10 -46.10 -6.37
N THR A 151 -20.86 -47.08 -7.25
CA THR A 151 -20.38 -46.86 -8.63
C THR A 151 -21.37 -46.02 -9.44
N GLN A 152 -22.67 -46.25 -9.28
CA GLN A 152 -23.72 -45.45 -9.92
C GLN A 152 -23.74 -44.00 -9.43
N GLN A 153 -23.55 -43.79 -8.12
CA GLN A 153 -23.47 -42.45 -7.55
C GLN A 153 -22.22 -41.70 -8.02
N LEU A 154 -21.07 -42.38 -8.09
CA LEU A 154 -19.83 -41.80 -8.64
C LEU A 154 -20.02 -41.30 -10.08
N ILE A 155 -20.61 -42.12 -10.94
CA ILE A 155 -20.87 -41.76 -12.35
C ILE A 155 -21.87 -40.62 -12.45
N LYS A 156 -22.93 -40.65 -11.65
CA LYS A 156 -23.91 -39.56 -11.59
C LYS A 156 -23.23 -38.23 -11.25
N ASN A 157 -22.27 -38.23 -10.32
CA ASN A 157 -21.62 -37.02 -9.83
C ASN A 157 -20.47 -36.52 -10.71
N ASN A 158 -19.76 -37.40 -11.46
CA ASN A 158 -18.58 -37.00 -12.26
C ASN A 158 -18.84 -36.97 -13.78
N VAL A 159 -19.81 -37.74 -14.30
CA VAL A 159 -20.06 -37.84 -15.76
C VAL A 159 -21.30 -37.05 -16.20
N PHE A 160 -22.27 -36.85 -15.29
CA PHE A 160 -23.56 -36.22 -15.61
C PHE A 160 -23.80 -34.91 -14.83
N THR A 161 -22.84 -33.98 -14.84
CA THR A 161 -22.83 -32.75 -14.00
C THR A 161 -23.77 -31.62 -14.47
N GLY A 162 -24.23 -31.61 -15.72
CA GLY A 162 -24.89 -30.44 -16.35
C GLY A 162 -26.43 -30.42 -16.41
N TRP A 163 -27.16 -31.25 -15.66
CA TRP A 163 -28.61 -31.42 -15.87
C TRP A 163 -29.46 -30.75 -14.78
N THR A 164 -30.06 -29.60 -15.10
CA THR A 164 -31.08 -28.95 -14.26
C THR A 164 -32.44 -28.94 -14.99
N SER A 165 -33.38 -29.71 -14.43
CA SER A 165 -34.72 -30.07 -14.93
C SER A 165 -34.75 -31.13 -16.07
N GLU A 166 -34.98 -32.39 -15.68
CA GLU A 166 -35.17 -33.51 -16.62
C GLU A 166 -36.67 -33.80 -16.80
N THR A 167 -37.10 -34.05 -18.03
CA THR A 167 -38.37 -34.73 -18.27
C THR A 167 -38.29 -36.19 -17.80
N PHE A 168 -39.44 -36.83 -17.50
CA PHE A 168 -39.45 -38.24 -17.08
C PHE A 168 -38.72 -39.16 -18.07
N SER A 169 -38.79 -38.88 -19.37
CA SER A 169 -38.06 -39.61 -20.41
C SER A 169 -36.55 -39.43 -20.34
N GLU A 170 -36.05 -38.24 -20.01
CA GLU A 170 -34.63 -37.94 -19.88
C GLU A 170 -34.04 -38.58 -18.63
N ALA A 171 -34.77 -38.54 -17.50
CA ALA A 171 -34.37 -39.20 -16.27
C ALA A 171 -34.25 -40.73 -16.43
N VAL A 172 -35.20 -41.36 -17.15
CA VAL A 172 -35.14 -42.80 -17.46
C VAL A 172 -33.97 -43.11 -18.39
N ARG A 173 -33.73 -42.28 -19.41
CA ARG A 173 -32.59 -42.43 -20.33
C ARG A 173 -31.26 -42.32 -19.59
N ARG A 174 -31.08 -41.29 -18.77
CA ARG A 174 -29.88 -41.11 -17.93
C ARG A 174 -29.69 -42.29 -17.00
N LYS A 175 -30.73 -42.81 -16.34
CA LYS A 175 -30.60 -43.94 -15.41
C LYS A 175 -30.17 -45.23 -16.11
N ILE A 176 -30.60 -45.47 -17.34
CA ILE A 176 -30.13 -46.58 -18.18
C ILE A 176 -28.65 -46.38 -18.56
N GLN A 177 -28.25 -45.16 -18.92
CA GLN A 177 -26.86 -44.84 -19.24
C GLN A 177 -25.95 -44.98 -18.00
N GLU A 178 -26.36 -44.46 -16.84
CA GLU A 178 -25.66 -44.59 -15.56
C GLU A 178 -25.43 -46.06 -15.19
N GLN A 179 -26.44 -46.92 -15.35
CA GLN A 179 -26.33 -48.37 -15.13
C GLN A 179 -25.33 -49.04 -16.08
N TYR A 180 -25.41 -48.71 -17.38
CA TYR A 180 -24.48 -49.24 -18.38
C TYR A 180 -23.03 -48.82 -18.07
N LEU A 181 -22.81 -47.53 -17.84
CA LEU A 181 -21.50 -46.97 -17.51
C LEU A 181 -20.95 -47.56 -16.20
N ALA A 182 -21.80 -47.83 -15.20
CA ALA A 182 -21.37 -48.46 -13.94
C ALA A 182 -20.79 -49.85 -14.18
N VAL A 183 -21.37 -50.62 -15.09
CA VAL A 183 -20.83 -51.94 -15.46
C VAL A 183 -19.51 -51.81 -16.25
N GLU A 184 -19.35 -50.79 -17.09
CA GLU A 184 -18.11 -50.58 -17.84
C GLU A 184 -16.96 -50.07 -16.96
N VAL A 185 -17.22 -49.15 -16.02
CA VAL A 185 -16.22 -48.65 -15.06
C VAL A 185 -15.66 -49.79 -14.22
N GLU A 186 -16.51 -50.69 -13.70
CA GLU A 186 -16.04 -51.83 -12.90
C GLU A 186 -15.33 -52.94 -13.70
N LYS A 187 -15.27 -52.85 -15.04
CA LYS A 187 -14.40 -53.73 -15.83
C LYS A 187 -12.96 -53.22 -15.89
N THR A 188 -12.77 -51.91 -15.66
CA THR A 188 -11.50 -51.22 -15.90
C THR A 188 -10.87 -50.68 -14.60
N MET A 189 -11.66 -50.49 -13.54
CA MET A 189 -11.21 -50.03 -12.22
C MET A 189 -11.48 -51.04 -11.12
N SER A 190 -10.62 -51.09 -10.10
CA SER A 190 -10.82 -51.93 -8.91
C SER A 190 -11.89 -51.35 -7.97
N LYS A 191 -12.43 -52.16 -7.07
CA LYS A 191 -13.40 -51.70 -6.05
C LYS A 191 -12.81 -50.64 -5.14
N ASP A 192 -11.53 -50.79 -4.79
CA ASP A 192 -10.82 -49.84 -3.93
C ASP A 192 -10.64 -48.50 -4.65
N ASP A 193 -10.28 -48.51 -5.94
CA ASP A 193 -10.18 -47.29 -6.75
C ASP A 193 -11.55 -46.60 -6.89
N ILE A 194 -12.63 -47.36 -7.07
CA ILE A 194 -13.99 -46.81 -7.17
C ILE A 194 -14.39 -46.16 -5.85
N LEU A 195 -14.13 -46.84 -4.72
CA LEU A 195 -14.43 -46.31 -3.40
C LEU A 195 -13.57 -45.07 -3.12
N LEU A 196 -12.28 -45.08 -3.45
CA LEU A 196 -11.39 -43.92 -3.34
C LEU A 196 -11.94 -42.70 -4.11
N ASN A 197 -12.27 -42.90 -5.39
CA ASN A 197 -12.79 -41.82 -6.23
C ASN A 197 -14.15 -41.30 -5.74
N TYR A 198 -15.01 -42.20 -5.24
CA TYR A 198 -16.27 -41.81 -4.62
C TYR A 198 -16.05 -40.99 -3.35
N LEU A 199 -15.21 -41.44 -2.43
CA LEU A 199 -14.91 -40.76 -1.17
C LEU A 199 -14.21 -39.41 -1.38
N ASN A 200 -13.44 -39.24 -2.46
CA ASN A 200 -12.83 -37.95 -2.83
C ASN A 200 -13.80 -37.01 -3.59
N THR A 201 -14.96 -37.50 -4.04
CA THR A 201 -15.90 -36.75 -4.90
C THR A 201 -17.19 -36.36 -4.19
N ILE A 202 -17.67 -37.20 -3.28
CA ILE A 202 -19.01 -37.12 -2.72
C ILE A 202 -19.24 -35.77 -1.99
N ASN A 203 -20.38 -35.13 -2.25
CA ASN A 203 -20.76 -33.90 -1.55
C ASN A 203 -21.22 -34.25 -0.13
N LEU A 204 -20.57 -33.64 0.85
CA LEU A 204 -20.77 -33.90 2.27
C LEU A 204 -21.24 -32.66 3.03
N GLY A 205 -21.93 -31.72 2.36
CA GLY A 205 -22.55 -30.56 3.01
C GLY A 205 -21.58 -29.39 3.18
N HIS A 206 -22.09 -28.20 3.54
CA HIS A 206 -21.29 -26.95 3.70
C HIS A 206 -20.24 -26.69 2.62
N ASN A 207 -20.63 -26.93 1.36
CA ASN A 207 -19.71 -26.83 0.22
C ASN A 207 -18.43 -27.66 0.41
N THR A 208 -18.48 -28.83 1.03
CA THR A 208 -17.35 -29.76 1.16
C THR A 208 -17.54 -30.94 0.21
N LEU A 209 -16.53 -31.17 -0.63
CA LEU A 209 -16.54 -32.25 -1.61
C LEU A 209 -15.41 -33.22 -1.25
N GLY A 210 -15.77 -34.43 -0.84
CA GLY A 210 -14.86 -35.47 -0.42
C GLY A 210 -14.52 -35.48 1.08
N VAL A 211 -14.09 -36.64 1.56
CA VAL A 211 -13.98 -36.96 3.00
C VAL A 211 -12.92 -36.14 3.75
N GLN A 212 -11.82 -35.75 3.09
CA GLN A 212 -10.79 -34.92 3.72
C GLN A 212 -11.29 -33.49 3.96
N ALA A 213 -11.98 -32.91 2.98
CA ALA A 213 -12.59 -31.59 3.12
C ALA A 213 -13.65 -31.58 4.23
N ALA A 214 -14.47 -32.64 4.29
CA ALA A 214 -15.44 -32.82 5.37
C ALA A 214 -14.78 -33.03 6.74
N SER A 215 -13.68 -33.78 6.83
CA SER A 215 -12.93 -34.01 8.07
C SER A 215 -12.40 -32.70 8.65
N LEU A 216 -11.74 -31.89 7.81
CA LEU A 216 -11.22 -30.59 8.21
C LEU A 216 -12.35 -29.63 8.60
N ARG A 217 -13.48 -29.62 7.86
CA ARG A 217 -14.61 -28.72 8.15
C ARG A 217 -15.33 -29.07 9.46
N TYR A 218 -15.60 -30.35 9.68
CA TYR A 218 -16.42 -30.78 10.82
C TYR A 218 -15.60 -31.08 12.07
N PHE A 219 -14.31 -31.41 11.94
CA PHE A 219 -13.49 -31.87 13.06
C PHE A 219 -12.13 -31.18 13.18
N GLY A 220 -11.74 -30.33 12.22
CA GLY A 220 -10.49 -29.58 12.29
C GLY A 220 -9.23 -30.45 12.23
N LYS A 221 -9.33 -31.67 11.67
CA LYS A 221 -8.24 -32.65 11.62
C LYS A 221 -8.21 -33.46 10.33
N ASP A 222 -7.07 -34.10 10.07
CA ASP A 222 -6.87 -34.96 8.92
C ASP A 222 -7.83 -36.16 8.92
N VAL A 223 -8.25 -36.63 7.74
CA VAL A 223 -9.13 -37.79 7.60
C VAL A 223 -8.51 -39.02 8.26
N SER A 224 -7.18 -39.16 8.28
CA SER A 224 -6.51 -40.31 8.90
C SER A 224 -6.74 -40.40 10.41
N ASP A 225 -7.09 -39.28 11.04
CA ASP A 225 -7.27 -39.15 12.49
C ASP A 225 -8.74 -39.26 12.94
N LEU A 226 -9.65 -39.61 12.03
CA LEU A 226 -11.06 -39.82 12.35
C LEU A 226 -11.29 -41.09 13.16
N ASN A 227 -12.08 -40.96 14.22
CA ASN A 227 -12.56 -42.12 14.97
C ASN A 227 -13.86 -42.69 14.36
N LEU A 228 -14.30 -43.86 14.84
CA LEU A 228 -15.51 -44.55 14.35
C LEU A 228 -16.78 -43.68 14.43
N SER A 229 -16.92 -42.92 15.51
CA SER A 229 -18.05 -42.04 15.76
C SER A 229 -18.15 -40.91 14.74
N GLU A 230 -17.01 -40.29 14.41
CA GLU A 230 -16.88 -39.22 13.42
C GLU A 230 -17.02 -39.75 12.00
N ALA A 231 -16.50 -40.94 11.73
CA ALA A 231 -16.69 -41.64 10.46
C ALA A 231 -18.16 -41.90 10.15
N ALA A 232 -18.93 -42.34 11.15
CA ALA A 232 -20.37 -42.53 11.02
C ALA A 232 -21.15 -41.22 10.84
N VAL A 233 -20.65 -40.10 11.38
CA VAL A 233 -21.23 -38.76 11.12
C VAL A 233 -21.10 -38.41 9.64
N ILE A 234 -19.88 -38.52 9.09
CA ILE A 234 -19.59 -38.16 7.69
C ILE A 234 -20.41 -39.05 6.74
N ALA A 235 -20.38 -40.37 6.93
CA ALA A 235 -21.16 -41.30 6.13
C ALA A 235 -22.68 -41.08 6.24
N GLY A 236 -23.15 -40.48 7.34
CA GLY A 236 -24.56 -40.13 7.52
C GLY A 236 -25.06 -38.98 6.62
N ILE A 237 -24.17 -38.24 5.96
CA ILE A 237 -24.53 -37.02 5.22
C ILE A 237 -25.01 -37.32 3.79
N THR A 238 -24.43 -38.35 3.17
CA THR A 238 -24.52 -38.73 1.73
C THR A 238 -25.91 -38.73 1.12
N GLN A 239 -26.92 -39.22 1.85
CA GLN A 239 -28.29 -39.34 1.33
C GLN A 239 -28.90 -37.99 0.95
N ASN A 240 -28.65 -36.97 1.78
CA ASN A 240 -29.14 -35.61 1.57
C ASN A 240 -28.26 -34.64 2.38
N PRO A 241 -27.20 -34.09 1.76
CA PRO A 241 -26.22 -33.29 2.48
C PRO A 241 -26.80 -32.08 3.20
N THR A 242 -27.81 -31.43 2.62
CA THR A 242 -28.49 -30.29 3.27
C THR A 242 -29.32 -30.72 4.48
N LYS A 243 -30.03 -31.85 4.43
CA LYS A 243 -30.92 -32.29 5.51
C LYS A 243 -30.17 -32.93 6.67
N TYR A 244 -29.07 -33.61 6.37
CA TYR A 244 -28.24 -34.33 7.33
C TYR A 244 -26.95 -33.58 7.65
N ASP A 245 -26.91 -32.28 7.38
CA ASP A 245 -25.80 -31.43 7.74
C ASP A 245 -25.56 -31.45 9.27
N PRO A 246 -24.36 -31.82 9.75
CA PRO A 246 -24.10 -32.00 11.17
C PRO A 246 -23.95 -30.69 11.95
N ILE A 247 -23.77 -29.55 11.27
CA ILE A 247 -23.72 -28.21 11.88
C ILE A 247 -25.14 -27.64 11.99
N THR A 248 -25.85 -27.59 10.87
CA THR A 248 -27.17 -26.95 10.78
C THR A 248 -28.29 -27.85 11.33
N PHE A 249 -28.18 -29.17 11.17
CA PHE A 249 -29.22 -30.14 11.57
C PHE A 249 -28.64 -31.35 12.37
N PRO A 250 -27.98 -31.10 13.51
CA PRO A 250 -27.25 -32.14 14.27
C PRO A 250 -28.15 -33.29 14.72
N GLU A 251 -29.41 -33.03 15.08
CA GLU A 251 -30.36 -34.07 15.49
C GLU A 251 -30.72 -35.04 14.35
N ASN A 252 -30.88 -34.53 13.13
CA ASN A 252 -31.15 -35.35 11.95
C ASN A 252 -29.93 -36.21 11.61
N ASN A 253 -28.74 -35.61 11.66
CA ASN A 253 -27.49 -36.32 11.46
C ASN A 253 -27.29 -37.39 12.56
N ASN A 254 -27.60 -37.12 13.82
CA ASN A 254 -27.45 -38.08 14.93
C ASN A 254 -28.31 -39.33 14.73
N ALA A 255 -29.56 -39.14 14.30
CA ALA A 255 -30.43 -40.26 13.97
C ALA A 255 -29.87 -41.11 12.83
N ARG A 256 -29.25 -40.48 11.82
CA ARG A 256 -28.63 -41.17 10.68
C ARG A 256 -27.30 -41.83 11.05
N ARG A 257 -26.46 -41.18 11.84
CA ARG A 257 -25.22 -41.71 12.43
C ARG A 257 -25.49 -43.00 13.22
N LYS A 258 -26.53 -43.03 14.04
CA LYS A 258 -26.93 -44.26 14.77
C LYS A 258 -27.35 -45.39 13.84
N LEU A 259 -28.01 -45.06 12.73
CA LEU A 259 -28.35 -46.04 11.70
C LEU A 259 -27.08 -46.58 11.02
N VAL A 260 -26.13 -45.71 10.65
CA VAL A 260 -24.83 -46.13 10.09
C VAL A 260 -24.12 -47.10 11.04
N LEU A 261 -24.00 -46.74 12.32
CA LEU A 261 -23.38 -47.60 13.34
C LEU A 261 -24.13 -48.94 13.49
N SER A 262 -25.47 -48.93 13.44
CA SER A 262 -26.29 -50.14 13.53
C SER A 262 -26.11 -51.05 12.32
N ASP A 263 -25.98 -50.46 11.13
CA ASP A 263 -25.73 -51.20 9.88
C ASP A 263 -24.31 -51.77 9.87
N MET A 264 -23.31 -51.01 10.36
CA MET A 264 -21.94 -51.49 10.54
C MET A 264 -21.87 -52.68 11.51
N LEU A 265 -22.59 -52.62 12.64
CA LEU A 265 -22.68 -53.72 13.61
C LEU A 265 -23.35 -54.96 12.99
N THR A 266 -24.48 -54.76 12.30
CA THR A 266 -25.25 -55.86 11.68
C THR A 266 -24.46 -56.57 10.57
N GLN A 267 -23.64 -55.81 9.83
CA GLN A 267 -22.78 -56.33 8.77
C GLN A 267 -21.45 -56.89 9.31
N GLY A 268 -21.17 -56.75 10.61
CA GLY A 268 -19.98 -57.29 11.27
C GLY A 268 -18.71 -56.48 11.05
N TYR A 269 -18.82 -55.20 10.69
CA TYR A 269 -17.67 -54.29 10.55
C TYR A 269 -17.15 -53.78 11.89
N ILE A 270 -18.00 -53.74 12.91
CA ILE A 270 -17.69 -53.34 14.29
C ILE A 270 -18.33 -54.32 15.26
N ASP A 271 -17.82 -54.39 16.48
CA ASP A 271 -18.44 -55.16 17.57
C ASP A 271 -19.39 -54.31 18.45
N GLU A 272 -20.02 -54.98 19.42
CA GLU A 272 -21.03 -54.35 20.29
C GLU A 272 -20.41 -53.31 21.25
N ASP A 273 -19.16 -53.53 21.69
CA ASP A 273 -18.45 -52.58 22.56
C ASP A 273 -18.06 -51.31 21.78
N GLU A 274 -17.60 -51.46 20.53
CA GLU A 274 -17.31 -50.35 19.62
C GLU A 274 -18.58 -49.55 19.27
N TYR A 275 -19.69 -50.24 19.02
CA TYR A 275 -20.99 -49.61 18.77
C TYR A 275 -21.44 -48.77 19.97
N ASP A 276 -21.42 -49.33 21.18
CA ASP A 276 -21.85 -48.62 22.39
C ASP A 276 -20.95 -47.42 22.70
N SER A 277 -19.63 -47.59 22.56
CA SER A 277 -18.66 -46.50 22.71
C SER A 277 -18.92 -45.38 21.70
N ALA A 278 -19.13 -45.72 20.42
CA ALA A 278 -19.41 -44.73 19.38
C ALA A 278 -20.73 -44.01 19.63
N VAL A 279 -21.83 -44.71 19.93
CA VAL A 279 -23.14 -44.10 20.20
C VAL A 279 -23.10 -43.15 21.40
N SER A 280 -22.28 -43.45 22.41
CA SER A 280 -22.11 -42.61 23.61
C SER A 280 -21.26 -41.35 23.39
N ASP A 281 -20.46 -41.29 22.32
CA ASP A 281 -19.62 -40.13 22.01
C ASP A 281 -20.44 -38.91 21.59
N ASN A 282 -20.26 -37.80 22.31
CA ASN A 282 -20.86 -36.51 22.00
C ASN A 282 -20.03 -35.73 20.97
N VAL A 283 -20.07 -36.23 19.74
CA VAL A 283 -19.33 -35.69 18.60
C VAL A 283 -19.77 -34.27 18.18
N TYR A 284 -21.05 -33.92 18.38
CA TYR A 284 -21.60 -32.63 17.91
C TYR A 284 -21.09 -31.42 18.68
N THR A 285 -20.72 -31.57 19.96
CA THR A 285 -20.07 -30.48 20.70
C THR A 285 -18.70 -30.14 20.12
N ARG A 286 -17.95 -31.14 19.63
CA ARG A 286 -16.67 -30.90 18.93
C ARG A 286 -16.90 -30.20 17.59
N ILE A 287 -17.92 -30.64 16.84
CA ILE A 287 -18.28 -30.02 15.56
C ILE A 287 -18.64 -28.54 15.73
N GLN A 288 -19.44 -28.18 16.73
CA GLN A 288 -19.76 -26.77 17.01
C GLN A 288 -18.53 -25.96 17.41
N THR A 289 -17.63 -26.54 18.22
CA THR A 289 -16.38 -25.86 18.61
C THR A 289 -15.50 -25.59 17.39
N VAL A 290 -15.45 -26.52 16.45
CA VAL A 290 -14.70 -26.36 15.19
C VAL A 290 -15.39 -25.35 14.28
N ASP A 291 -16.72 -25.37 14.15
CA ASP A 291 -17.48 -24.41 13.33
C ASP A 291 -17.30 -22.97 13.83
N ASP A 292 -17.35 -22.75 15.15
CA ASP A 292 -17.05 -21.45 15.77
C ASP A 292 -15.61 -20.96 15.47
N GLN A 293 -14.71 -21.87 15.07
CA GLN A 293 -13.31 -21.59 14.72
C GLN A 293 -13.03 -21.60 13.21
N THR A 294 -13.88 -22.26 12.41
CA THR A 294 -13.75 -22.36 10.95
C THR A 294 -14.68 -21.37 10.28
N ASP A 295 -14.22 -20.12 10.22
CA ASP A 295 -14.82 -19.10 9.37
C ASP A 295 -14.43 -19.40 7.90
N ASP A 296 -15.29 -20.12 7.16
CA ASP A 296 -15.14 -20.33 5.70
C ASP A 296 -15.18 -19.00 4.91
N ASN A 297 -15.49 -17.89 5.59
CA ASN A 297 -15.45 -16.51 5.11
C ASN A 297 -14.23 -15.73 5.64
N LYS A 298 -13.11 -16.37 5.96
CA LYS A 298 -11.91 -15.63 6.39
C LYS A 298 -11.52 -14.62 5.31
N ILE A 299 -11.66 -13.34 5.64
CA ILE A 299 -11.30 -12.25 4.75
C ILE A 299 -9.79 -12.33 4.53
N GLN A 300 -9.40 -12.62 3.30
CA GLN A 300 -8.02 -12.73 2.83
C GLN A 300 -7.29 -11.41 3.06
N SER A 301 -5.99 -11.45 3.31
CA SER A 301 -5.18 -10.24 3.44
C SER A 301 -5.07 -9.50 2.09
N TYR A 302 -4.73 -8.21 2.15
CA TYR A 302 -4.41 -7.45 0.93
C TYR A 302 -3.26 -8.08 0.13
N PHE A 303 -2.29 -8.69 0.82
CA PHE A 303 -1.21 -9.45 0.20
C PHE A 303 -1.75 -10.62 -0.62
N VAL A 304 -2.65 -11.45 -0.07
CA VAL A 304 -3.21 -12.61 -0.78
C VAL A 304 -4.05 -12.18 -1.98
N ASP A 305 -4.82 -11.10 -1.86
CA ASP A 305 -5.57 -10.54 -2.99
C ASP A 305 -4.63 -10.13 -4.14
N ALA A 306 -3.56 -9.38 -3.84
CA ALA A 306 -2.58 -8.94 -4.83
C ALA A 306 -1.78 -10.12 -5.42
N LEU A 307 -1.39 -11.09 -4.59
CA LEU A 307 -0.76 -12.34 -5.03
C LEU A 307 -1.65 -13.09 -6.02
N THR A 308 -2.94 -13.19 -5.74
CA THR A 308 -3.91 -13.87 -6.61
C THR A 308 -3.96 -13.21 -7.99
N ASP A 309 -4.01 -11.88 -8.04
CA ASP A 309 -3.98 -11.13 -9.30
C ASP A 309 -2.64 -11.32 -10.04
N GLN A 310 -1.49 -11.22 -9.34
CA GLN A 310 -0.17 -11.47 -9.94
C GLN A 310 -0.03 -12.89 -10.50
N VAL A 311 -0.55 -13.92 -9.80
CA VAL A 311 -0.51 -15.31 -10.30
C VAL A 311 -1.36 -15.47 -11.56
N LEU A 312 -2.52 -14.81 -11.65
CA LEU A 312 -3.32 -14.82 -12.88
C LEU A 312 -2.59 -14.15 -14.05
N GLU A 313 -1.91 -13.04 -13.79
CA GLU A 313 -1.11 -12.31 -14.79
C GLU A 313 0.10 -13.14 -15.27
N ASP A 314 0.81 -13.78 -14.34
CA ASP A 314 1.97 -14.61 -14.63
C ASP A 314 1.59 -15.89 -15.38
N LEU A 315 0.48 -16.55 -15.00
CA LEU A 315 -0.06 -17.69 -15.76
C LEU A 315 -0.41 -17.27 -17.19
N GLN A 316 -1.04 -16.11 -17.38
CA GLN A 316 -1.35 -15.63 -18.74
C GLN A 316 -0.10 -15.37 -19.57
N SER A 317 0.93 -14.80 -18.95
CA SER A 317 2.24 -14.57 -19.59
C SER A 317 2.93 -15.90 -19.98
N HIS A 318 2.62 -17.00 -19.29
CA HIS A 318 3.05 -18.36 -19.62
C HIS A 318 2.15 -19.08 -20.65
N GLY A 319 1.22 -18.36 -21.29
CA GLY A 319 0.43 -18.86 -22.41
C GLY A 319 -0.93 -19.46 -22.03
N TYR A 320 -1.35 -19.37 -20.77
CA TYR A 320 -2.69 -19.74 -20.36
C TYR A 320 -3.69 -18.64 -20.76
N THR A 321 -4.88 -19.02 -21.22
CA THR A 321 -5.97 -18.04 -21.38
C THR A 321 -6.53 -17.64 -20.02
N GLU A 322 -7.14 -16.45 -19.90
CA GLU A 322 -7.75 -15.98 -18.64
C GLU A 322 -8.71 -17.01 -17.99
N PRO A 323 -9.63 -17.68 -18.72
CA PRO A 323 -10.46 -18.73 -18.13
C PRO A 323 -9.66 -19.96 -17.65
N GLN A 324 -8.58 -20.33 -18.35
CA GLN A 324 -7.71 -21.43 -17.94
C GLN A 324 -6.91 -21.08 -16.70
N ALA A 325 -6.33 -19.87 -16.63
CA ALA A 325 -5.61 -19.39 -15.46
C ALA A 325 -6.54 -19.31 -14.24
N TYR A 326 -7.76 -18.77 -14.40
CA TYR A 326 -8.77 -18.75 -13.35
C TYR A 326 -9.15 -20.16 -12.89
N THR A 327 -9.42 -21.08 -13.83
CA THR A 327 -9.76 -22.47 -13.49
C THR A 327 -8.61 -23.16 -12.77
N LEU A 328 -7.37 -22.96 -13.22
CA LEU A 328 -6.19 -23.52 -12.59
C LEU A 328 -5.98 -22.95 -11.18
N LEU A 329 -6.18 -21.65 -10.99
CA LEU A 329 -6.01 -20.99 -9.70
C LEU A 329 -7.07 -21.41 -8.68
N TYR A 330 -8.35 -21.49 -9.06
CA TYR A 330 -9.46 -21.74 -8.12
C TYR A 330 -9.94 -23.19 -8.07
N SER A 331 -9.51 -24.01 -9.03
CA SER A 331 -9.93 -25.41 -9.17
C SER A 331 -8.77 -26.35 -9.59
N GLY A 332 -7.53 -25.87 -9.75
CA GLY A 332 -6.40 -26.68 -10.20
C GLY A 332 -5.62 -27.40 -9.10
N GLY A 333 -5.91 -27.11 -7.82
CA GLY A 333 -5.20 -27.74 -6.70
C GLY A 333 -3.79 -27.23 -6.51
N LEU A 334 -3.56 -25.94 -6.75
CA LEU A 334 -2.23 -25.37 -6.66
C LEU A 334 -1.78 -25.26 -5.20
N LYS A 335 -0.47 -25.43 -4.98
CA LYS A 335 0.22 -24.99 -3.77
C LYS A 335 1.03 -23.76 -4.13
N ILE A 336 0.63 -22.61 -3.61
CA ILE A 336 1.27 -21.32 -3.85
C ILE A 336 2.15 -21.01 -2.63
N TYR A 337 3.47 -21.09 -2.80
CA TYR A 337 4.43 -20.73 -1.77
C TYR A 337 4.72 -19.23 -1.89
N SER A 338 4.04 -18.43 -1.09
CA SER A 338 4.17 -16.98 -1.11
C SER A 338 5.49 -16.50 -0.50
N THR A 339 5.82 -15.23 -0.70
CA THR A 339 6.97 -14.56 -0.07
C THR A 339 6.61 -13.84 1.22
N GLN A 340 5.35 -13.89 1.64
CA GLN A 340 4.87 -13.20 2.83
C GLN A 340 5.64 -13.66 4.07
N ASP A 341 6.25 -12.72 4.78
CA ASP A 341 6.82 -12.94 6.10
C ASP A 341 5.73 -12.68 7.14
N PRO A 342 5.27 -13.69 7.90
CA PRO A 342 4.14 -13.54 8.79
C PRO A 342 4.41 -12.55 9.94
N ALA A 343 5.66 -12.44 10.40
CA ALA A 343 6.03 -11.51 11.46
C ALA A 343 6.06 -10.06 10.97
N ILE A 344 6.64 -9.81 9.79
CA ILE A 344 6.69 -8.48 9.18
C ILE A 344 5.27 -8.03 8.77
N GLN A 345 4.46 -8.93 8.19
CA GLN A 345 3.07 -8.62 7.85
C GLN A 345 2.26 -8.25 9.09
N ALA A 346 2.39 -9.00 10.19
CA ALA A 346 1.68 -8.70 11.43
C ALA A 346 2.04 -7.30 11.98
N ILE A 347 3.32 -6.93 11.97
CA ILE A 347 3.76 -5.58 12.37
C ILE A 347 3.12 -4.51 11.48
N ALA A 348 3.12 -4.72 10.16
CA ALA A 348 2.52 -3.77 9.22
C ALA A 348 1.00 -3.62 9.45
N ASP A 349 0.28 -4.73 9.62
CA ASP A 349 -1.16 -4.72 9.90
C ASP A 349 -1.47 -4.02 11.23
N GLU A 350 -0.69 -4.29 12.29
CA GLU A 350 -0.87 -3.70 13.61
C GLU A 350 -0.67 -2.18 13.60
N GLU A 351 0.42 -1.68 13.01
CA GLU A 351 0.71 -0.24 12.99
C GLU A 351 -0.23 0.56 12.08
N VAL A 352 -0.66 -0.04 10.96
CA VAL A 352 -1.67 0.60 10.08
C VAL A 352 -3.07 0.56 10.73
N ALA A 353 -3.36 -0.43 11.57
CA ALA A 353 -4.60 -0.47 12.34
C ALA A 353 -4.56 0.43 13.59
N ASN A 354 -3.37 0.81 14.06
CA ASN A 354 -3.19 1.53 15.32
C ASN A 354 -3.76 2.97 15.24
N PRO A 355 -4.83 3.29 15.98
CA PRO A 355 -5.44 4.62 15.94
C PRO A 355 -4.51 5.74 16.43
N ASP A 356 -3.51 5.43 17.27
CA ASP A 356 -2.56 6.42 17.81
C ASP A 356 -1.63 6.99 16.73
N ASN A 357 -1.50 6.30 15.59
CA ASN A 357 -0.73 6.79 14.44
C ASN A 357 -1.52 7.82 13.60
N TYR A 358 -2.80 8.06 13.91
CA TYR A 358 -3.70 8.92 13.14
C TYR A 358 -4.18 10.14 13.93
N PRO A 359 -4.62 11.23 13.26
CA PRO A 359 -5.25 12.36 13.93
C PRO A 359 -6.53 11.98 14.69
N TYR A 360 -6.83 12.71 15.78
CA TYR A 360 -7.99 12.46 16.64
C TYR A 360 -9.34 12.66 15.94
N ASP A 361 -9.40 13.47 14.88
CA ASP A 361 -10.60 13.81 14.10
C ASP A 361 -10.76 12.93 12.86
N THR A 362 -10.69 11.60 13.04
CA THR A 362 -10.86 10.63 11.95
C THR A 362 -12.20 10.84 11.24
N LYS A 363 -12.12 11.05 9.92
CA LYS A 363 -13.28 11.18 9.03
C LYS A 363 -13.69 9.82 8.48
N TRP A 364 -14.89 9.74 7.91
CA TRP A 364 -15.52 8.50 7.48
C TRP A 364 -16.02 8.61 6.04
N TYR A 365 -15.53 7.76 5.17
CA TYR A 365 -16.01 7.63 3.80
C TYR A 365 -17.21 6.67 3.74
N LEU A 366 -18.26 7.08 3.02
CA LEU A 366 -19.47 6.29 2.80
C LEU A 366 -19.44 5.60 1.43
N ASP A 367 -19.40 4.27 1.46
CA ASP A 367 -19.73 3.39 0.35
C ASP A 367 -21.12 2.78 0.60
N TYR A 368 -22.05 3.05 -0.30
CA TYR A 368 -23.45 2.72 -0.19
C TYR A 368 -24.00 2.08 -1.47
N SER A 369 -24.75 1.00 -1.32
CA SER A 369 -25.55 0.43 -2.42
C SER A 369 -26.90 -0.07 -1.92
N LEU A 370 -27.93 0.09 -2.75
CA LEU A 370 -29.31 -0.26 -2.43
C LEU A 370 -30.00 -0.86 -3.66
N SER A 371 -30.63 -2.02 -3.50
CA SER A 371 -31.49 -2.64 -4.51
C SER A 371 -32.93 -2.67 -4.01
N VAL A 372 -33.85 -2.09 -4.76
CA VAL A 372 -35.26 -1.95 -4.39
C VAL A 372 -36.13 -2.64 -5.43
N GLN A 373 -37.09 -3.45 -4.98
CA GLN A 373 -38.18 -3.95 -5.80
C GLN A 373 -39.41 -3.07 -5.62
N HIS A 374 -39.93 -2.52 -6.72
CA HIS A 374 -41.13 -1.71 -6.73
C HIS A 374 -42.41 -2.55 -6.69
N ALA A 375 -43.54 -1.91 -6.34
CA ALA A 375 -44.84 -2.56 -6.28
C ALA A 375 -45.31 -3.21 -7.61
N ASP A 376 -44.76 -2.80 -8.75
CA ASP A 376 -45.02 -3.40 -10.07
C ASP A 376 -44.12 -4.60 -10.41
N GLY A 377 -43.21 -4.96 -9.49
CA GLY A 377 -42.23 -6.04 -9.64
C GLY A 377 -40.92 -5.65 -10.30
N SER A 378 -40.76 -4.41 -10.79
CA SER A 378 -39.49 -3.90 -11.33
C SER A 378 -38.44 -3.72 -10.23
N VAL A 379 -37.15 -3.79 -10.60
CA VAL A 379 -36.03 -3.69 -9.65
C VAL A 379 -35.09 -2.57 -10.09
N ASP A 380 -34.88 -1.61 -9.20
CA ASP A 380 -33.89 -0.53 -9.36
C ASP A 380 -32.68 -0.78 -8.46
N ASN A 381 -31.49 -0.46 -8.97
CA ASN A 381 -30.22 -0.57 -8.26
C ASN A 381 -29.57 0.80 -8.15
N PHE A 382 -29.29 1.24 -6.93
CA PHE A 382 -28.70 2.51 -6.59
C PHE A 382 -27.27 2.29 -6.09
N SER A 383 -26.31 2.95 -6.72
CA SER A 383 -24.90 2.91 -6.33
C SER A 383 -24.49 4.16 -5.54
N THR A 384 -23.28 4.12 -4.97
CA THR A 384 -22.68 5.26 -4.27
C THR A 384 -22.57 6.48 -5.18
N GLU A 385 -22.23 6.28 -6.46
CA GLU A 385 -22.17 7.35 -7.44
C GLU A 385 -23.54 7.98 -7.71
N MET A 386 -24.63 7.20 -7.64
CA MET A 386 -25.99 7.74 -7.76
C MET A 386 -26.41 8.54 -6.52
N LEU A 387 -26.02 8.09 -5.32
CA LEU A 387 -26.19 8.86 -4.08
C LEU A 387 -25.45 10.19 -4.18
N LYS A 388 -24.17 10.15 -4.59
CA LYS A 388 -23.35 11.35 -4.76
C LYS A 388 -23.93 12.30 -5.80
N ALA A 389 -24.38 11.77 -6.94
CA ALA A 389 -25.02 12.57 -7.99
C ALA A 389 -26.29 13.27 -7.48
N TYR A 390 -27.14 12.57 -6.73
CA TYR A 390 -28.37 13.13 -6.15
C TYR A 390 -28.10 14.35 -5.27
N PHE A 391 -27.14 14.26 -4.34
CA PHE A 391 -26.81 15.40 -3.49
C PHE A 391 -26.05 16.50 -4.25
N LYS A 392 -25.29 16.16 -5.31
CA LYS A 392 -24.61 17.15 -6.15
C LYS A 392 -25.53 18.05 -6.97
N GLU A 393 -26.79 17.64 -7.19
CA GLU A 393 -27.79 18.50 -7.84
C GLU A 393 -28.09 19.76 -7.02
N THR A 394 -28.04 19.66 -5.69
CA THR A 394 -28.32 20.79 -4.77
C THR A 394 -27.06 21.38 -4.14
N ASN A 395 -26.03 20.56 -3.94
CA ASN A 395 -24.73 20.97 -3.41
C ASN A 395 -23.60 20.46 -4.33
N PRO A 396 -23.10 21.29 -5.28
CA PRO A 396 -22.03 20.91 -6.19
C PRO A 396 -20.74 20.41 -5.51
N TYR A 397 -20.52 20.79 -4.25
CA TYR A 397 -19.35 20.44 -3.44
C TYR A 397 -19.59 19.25 -2.50
N PHE A 398 -20.68 18.50 -2.68
CA PHE A 398 -20.97 17.33 -1.86
C PHE A 398 -19.88 16.26 -2.00
N THR A 399 -19.39 15.80 -0.85
CA THR A 399 -18.39 14.75 -0.67
C THR A 399 -19.00 13.55 0.04
N LEU A 400 -18.37 12.39 -0.09
CA LEU A 400 -18.73 11.16 0.63
C LEU A 400 -17.93 10.99 1.91
N VAL A 401 -17.14 11.99 2.30
CA VAL A 401 -16.31 12.00 3.50
C VAL A 401 -16.99 12.84 4.58
N PHE A 402 -17.35 12.21 5.69
CA PHE A 402 -18.12 12.77 6.80
C PHE A 402 -17.29 12.87 8.08
N PRO A 403 -17.57 13.85 8.96
CA PRO A 403 -16.86 13.99 10.23
C PRO A 403 -17.21 12.89 11.26
N SER A 404 -18.28 12.12 11.04
CA SER A 404 -18.67 10.99 11.89
C SER A 404 -19.53 9.98 11.14
N GLU A 405 -19.59 8.75 11.65
CA GLU A 405 -20.49 7.70 11.14
C GLU A 405 -21.96 8.11 11.20
N ASP A 406 -22.37 8.80 12.28
CA ASP A 406 -23.75 9.31 12.43
C ASP A 406 -24.13 10.26 11.30
N LYS A 407 -23.20 11.12 10.84
CA LYS A 407 -23.44 12.02 9.71
C LYS A 407 -23.52 11.28 8.38
N ALA A 408 -22.67 10.29 8.16
CA ALA A 408 -22.81 9.41 7.00
C ALA A 408 -24.17 8.69 7.00
N LYS A 409 -24.63 8.28 8.18
CA LYS A 409 -25.92 7.63 8.37
C LYS A 409 -27.12 8.50 8.07
N GLU A 410 -27.13 9.73 8.58
CA GLU A 410 -28.17 10.71 8.22
C GLU A 410 -28.33 10.84 6.70
N VAL A 411 -27.21 10.86 5.98
CA VAL A 411 -27.17 11.05 4.52
C VAL A 411 -27.70 9.85 3.74
N TYR A 412 -27.25 8.62 4.04
CA TYR A 412 -27.73 7.48 3.26
C TYR A 412 -29.19 7.13 3.58
N GLU A 413 -29.67 7.39 4.81
CA GLU A 413 -31.08 7.23 5.18
C GLU A 413 -31.97 8.29 4.51
N GLU A 414 -31.49 9.54 4.39
CA GLU A 414 -32.16 10.59 3.62
C GLU A 414 -32.28 10.17 2.15
N TYR A 415 -31.19 9.70 1.55
CA TYR A 415 -31.18 9.24 0.17
C TYR A 415 -32.11 8.03 -0.05
N LYS A 416 -32.04 7.03 0.83
CA LYS A 416 -32.93 5.86 0.82
C LYS A 416 -34.40 6.28 0.86
N THR A 417 -34.74 7.21 1.74
CA THR A 417 -36.10 7.75 1.84
C THR A 417 -36.52 8.49 0.57
N ALA A 418 -35.61 9.19 -0.09
CA ALA A 418 -35.88 9.93 -1.31
C ALA A 418 -36.11 9.03 -2.54
N VAL A 419 -35.41 7.89 -2.62
CA VAL A 419 -35.51 6.98 -3.78
C VAL A 419 -36.59 5.91 -3.63
N MET A 420 -36.99 5.57 -2.40
CA MET A 420 -38.04 4.59 -2.12
C MET A 420 -39.45 5.17 -2.23
N LYS A 421 -40.40 4.38 -2.74
CA LYS A 421 -41.83 4.71 -2.87
C LYS A 421 -42.69 3.85 -1.93
N GLU A 422 -43.91 4.31 -1.67
CA GLU A 422 -44.88 3.55 -0.87
C GLU A 422 -45.23 2.21 -1.55
N GLY A 423 -44.98 1.10 -0.85
CA GLY A 423 -45.18 -0.27 -1.36
C GLY A 423 -43.92 -0.96 -1.88
N ASP A 424 -42.77 -0.29 -1.90
CA ASP A 424 -41.49 -0.87 -2.30
C ASP A 424 -40.92 -1.82 -1.24
N THR A 425 -40.12 -2.80 -1.68
CA THR A 425 -39.41 -3.75 -0.81
C THR A 425 -37.90 -3.67 -1.07
N VAL A 426 -37.10 -3.52 -0.01
CA VAL A 426 -35.63 -3.57 -0.12
C VAL A 426 -35.18 -5.02 -0.35
N LEU A 427 -34.50 -5.27 -1.47
CA LEU A 427 -33.92 -6.57 -1.79
C LEU A 427 -32.51 -6.73 -1.20
N SER A 428 -31.71 -5.66 -1.24
CA SER A 428 -30.35 -5.63 -0.70
C SER A 428 -29.98 -4.22 -0.32
N GLU A 429 -29.28 -4.07 0.81
CA GLU A 429 -28.69 -2.81 1.25
C GLU A 429 -27.30 -3.12 1.80
N LYS A 430 -26.30 -2.38 1.32
CA LYS A 430 -24.94 -2.46 1.84
C LYS A 430 -24.49 -1.05 2.18
N VAL A 431 -24.07 -0.87 3.43
CA VAL A 431 -23.47 0.34 3.95
C VAL A 431 -22.08 -0.05 4.44
N ASN A 432 -21.06 0.61 3.93
CA ASN A 432 -19.67 0.42 4.32
C ASN A 432 -19.07 1.78 4.67
N LEU A 433 -18.64 1.92 5.93
CA LEU A 433 -18.02 3.14 6.44
C LEU A 433 -16.55 2.88 6.67
N GLN A 434 -15.70 3.64 5.98
CA GLN A 434 -14.25 3.46 6.02
C GLN A 434 -13.57 4.67 6.66
N PRO A 435 -12.66 4.48 7.63
CA PRO A 435 -11.92 5.58 8.20
C PRO A 435 -10.99 6.22 7.15
N GLN A 436 -10.84 7.54 7.22
CA GLN A 436 -9.99 8.34 6.34
C GLN A 436 -9.07 9.25 7.20
N PRO A 437 -7.90 9.66 6.71
CA PRO A 437 -7.30 9.28 5.42
C PRO A 437 -6.91 7.79 5.37
N GLN A 438 -6.77 7.27 4.16
CA GLN A 438 -6.35 5.90 3.86
C GLN A 438 -4.84 5.78 3.76
N ILE A 439 -4.34 4.55 3.88
CA ILE A 439 -2.91 4.20 3.83
C ILE A 439 -2.70 3.00 2.92
N SER A 440 -1.57 2.98 2.22
CA SER A 440 -1.00 1.77 1.66
C SER A 440 0.47 1.64 2.02
N PHE A 441 0.92 0.39 2.20
CA PHE A 441 2.27 0.07 2.64
C PHE A 441 2.77 -1.20 1.95
N THR A 442 3.98 -1.15 1.39
CA THR A 442 4.64 -2.31 0.76
C THR A 442 6.03 -2.44 1.34
N ILE A 443 6.45 -3.67 1.70
CA ILE A 443 7.83 -3.99 2.10
C ILE A 443 8.37 -5.06 1.15
N GLU A 444 9.59 -4.84 0.67
CA GLU A 444 10.31 -5.74 -0.23
C GLU A 444 11.73 -5.99 0.30
N ASP A 445 12.18 -7.24 0.22
CA ASP A 445 13.61 -7.56 0.35
C ASP A 445 14.30 -7.26 -0.98
N GLN A 446 15.06 -6.17 -0.99
CA GLN A 446 15.67 -5.66 -2.22
C GLN A 446 16.67 -6.62 -2.85
N HIS A 447 17.26 -7.56 -2.09
CA HIS A 447 18.28 -8.47 -2.62
C HIS A 447 17.66 -9.63 -3.40
N THR A 448 16.38 -9.90 -3.15
CA THR A 448 15.66 -11.01 -3.78
C THR A 448 14.50 -10.55 -4.66
N GLY A 449 14.07 -9.29 -4.55
CA GLY A 449 12.87 -8.77 -5.21
C GLY A 449 11.59 -9.40 -4.66
N ASN A 450 11.63 -9.95 -3.46
CA ASN A 450 10.46 -10.59 -2.84
C ASN A 450 9.71 -9.58 -2.01
N VAL A 451 8.42 -9.40 -2.30
CA VAL A 451 7.54 -8.58 -1.45
C VAL A 451 7.18 -9.40 -0.22
N VAL A 452 7.59 -8.93 0.96
CA VAL A 452 7.45 -9.69 2.22
C VAL A 452 6.23 -9.27 3.04
N ALA A 453 5.71 -8.06 2.82
CA ALA A 453 4.46 -7.60 3.43
C ALA A 453 3.77 -6.54 2.59
N MET A 454 2.43 -6.52 2.66
CA MET A 454 1.61 -5.53 1.95
C MET A 454 0.33 -5.20 2.73
N VAL A 455 0.04 -3.91 2.86
CA VAL A 455 -1.21 -3.38 3.42
C VAL A 455 -1.86 -2.46 2.41
N GLY A 456 -3.12 -2.72 2.06
CA GLY A 456 -3.85 -2.02 1.00
C GLY A 456 -4.85 -0.96 1.49
N GLY A 457 -5.03 -0.80 2.80
CA GLY A 457 -5.99 0.15 3.36
C GLY A 457 -5.97 0.20 4.88
N ARG A 458 -6.42 1.34 5.43
CA ARG A 458 -6.69 1.54 6.85
C ARG A 458 -8.08 0.98 7.21
N GLY A 459 -8.18 0.40 8.40
CA GLY A 459 -9.41 -0.13 8.96
C GLY A 459 -9.62 -1.61 8.63
N THR A 460 -10.67 -2.19 9.20
CA THR A 460 -10.96 -3.61 9.00
C THR A 460 -11.36 -3.86 7.54
N LYS A 461 -10.64 -4.78 6.89
CA LYS A 461 -11.00 -5.25 5.56
C LYS A 461 -12.34 -5.97 5.62
N ALA A 462 -13.33 -5.51 4.87
CA ALA A 462 -14.72 -5.98 4.97
C ALA A 462 -15.07 -7.16 4.04
N ALA A 463 -14.26 -7.41 3.00
CA ALA A 463 -14.46 -8.50 2.05
C ALA A 463 -13.15 -8.90 1.34
N ASN A 464 -13.16 -10.04 0.63
CA ASN A 464 -12.07 -10.42 -0.28
C ASN A 464 -12.06 -9.52 -1.51
N ARG A 465 -10.87 -9.22 -2.03
CA ARG A 465 -10.66 -8.39 -3.23
C ARG A 465 -11.33 -7.02 -3.15
N THR A 466 -11.38 -6.44 -1.95
CA THR A 466 -11.65 -5.01 -1.76
C THR A 466 -10.51 -4.18 -2.35
N LEU A 467 -10.75 -2.90 -2.64
CA LEU A 467 -9.74 -2.01 -3.21
C LEU A 467 -8.41 -2.08 -2.45
N ASN A 468 -7.37 -2.62 -3.09
CA ASN A 468 -6.02 -2.64 -2.56
C ASN A 468 -5.26 -1.41 -3.07
N ARG A 469 -5.07 -0.41 -2.22
CA ARG A 469 -4.39 0.85 -2.60
C ARG A 469 -2.90 0.68 -2.82
N ALA A 470 -2.30 -0.43 -2.39
CA ALA A 470 -0.90 -0.72 -2.67
C ALA A 470 -0.68 -1.17 -4.12
N TYR A 471 -1.64 -1.95 -4.66
CA TYR A 471 -1.51 -2.66 -5.94
C TYR A 471 -2.41 -2.13 -7.07
N HIS A 472 -3.61 -1.62 -6.76
CA HIS A 472 -4.62 -1.26 -7.77
C HIS A 472 -4.85 0.23 -7.97
N THR A 473 -4.32 1.09 -7.11
CA THR A 473 -4.62 2.53 -7.14
C THR A 473 -3.45 3.33 -7.68
N TYR A 474 -3.70 4.09 -8.76
CA TYR A 474 -2.74 5.05 -9.30
C TYR A 474 -2.88 6.39 -8.59
N ARG A 475 -1.76 6.87 -8.02
CA ARG A 475 -1.67 8.11 -7.26
C ARG A 475 -0.47 8.92 -7.73
N GLN A 476 -0.53 10.25 -7.56
CA GLN A 476 0.56 11.12 -7.98
C GLN A 476 1.73 10.97 -6.99
N PRO A 477 2.95 10.58 -7.42
CA PRO A 477 4.06 10.28 -6.51
C PRO A 477 4.66 11.53 -5.85
N GLY A 478 4.43 12.70 -6.44
CA GLY A 478 5.05 13.95 -6.02
C GLY A 478 6.58 13.88 -6.04
N SER A 479 7.22 14.48 -5.03
CA SER A 479 8.68 14.62 -4.99
C SER A 479 9.50 13.33 -4.83
N THR A 480 8.92 12.17 -4.54
CA THR A 480 9.65 10.89 -4.60
C THR A 480 10.14 10.59 -6.02
N PHE A 481 9.41 11.10 -7.02
CA PHE A 481 9.70 10.84 -8.43
C PHE A 481 10.97 11.52 -8.93
N LYS A 482 11.40 12.62 -8.30
CA LYS A 482 12.66 13.32 -8.62
C LYS A 482 13.86 12.39 -8.65
N ILE A 483 13.88 11.39 -7.76
CA ILE A 483 15.00 10.44 -7.66
C ILE A 483 15.05 9.58 -8.92
N VAL A 484 13.93 8.96 -9.29
CA VAL A 484 13.87 7.96 -10.36
C VAL A 484 13.75 8.57 -11.76
N SER A 485 13.05 9.70 -11.91
CA SER A 485 12.84 10.34 -13.22
C SER A 485 13.92 11.35 -13.60
N THR A 486 14.66 11.88 -12.62
CA THR A 486 15.56 13.02 -12.84
C THR A 486 16.97 12.76 -12.36
N TYR A 487 17.16 12.55 -11.05
CA TYR A 487 18.52 12.48 -10.49
C TYR A 487 19.23 11.18 -10.83
N ALA A 488 18.53 10.05 -10.85
CA ALA A 488 19.08 8.78 -11.30
C ALA A 488 19.60 8.85 -12.75
N PRO A 489 18.78 9.20 -13.76
CA PRO A 489 19.28 9.33 -15.13
C PRO A 489 20.34 10.44 -15.27
N ALA A 490 20.25 11.54 -14.50
CA ALA A 490 21.25 12.60 -14.56
C ALA A 490 22.64 12.14 -14.12
N LEU A 491 22.72 11.38 -13.03
CA LEU A 491 23.99 10.85 -12.52
C LEU A 491 24.49 9.66 -13.36
N ASP A 492 23.58 8.84 -13.87
CA ASP A 492 23.96 7.62 -14.59
C ASP A 492 24.38 7.88 -16.03
N ALA A 493 23.61 8.67 -16.77
CA ALA A 493 23.80 8.93 -18.20
C ALA A 493 23.91 10.42 -18.57
N GLY A 494 23.29 11.31 -17.78
CA GLY A 494 23.22 12.75 -18.06
C GLY A 494 24.50 13.55 -17.80
N GLY A 495 25.56 12.91 -17.29
CA GLY A 495 26.86 13.55 -17.04
C GLY A 495 26.90 14.44 -15.79
N PHE A 496 25.86 14.42 -14.95
CA PHE A 496 25.84 15.15 -13.69
C PHE A 496 26.62 14.39 -12.60
N THR A 497 27.06 15.14 -11.60
CA THR A 497 27.58 14.61 -10.33
C THR A 497 26.74 15.19 -9.20
N LEU A 498 26.85 14.64 -7.99
CA LEU A 498 26.20 15.22 -6.82
C LEU A 498 26.66 16.67 -6.53
N ALA A 499 27.87 17.03 -6.98
CA ALA A 499 28.43 18.37 -6.88
C ALA A 499 27.95 19.32 -7.98
N SER A 500 27.41 18.82 -9.10
CA SER A 500 26.89 19.66 -10.19
C SER A 500 25.85 20.63 -9.65
N THR A 501 25.90 21.89 -10.10
CA THR A 501 25.08 22.96 -9.53
C THR A 501 24.05 23.48 -10.53
N GLN A 502 22.84 23.73 -10.03
CA GLN A 502 21.77 24.44 -10.72
C GLN A 502 21.47 25.74 -9.98
N ASP A 503 21.09 26.78 -10.71
CA ASP A 503 20.68 28.04 -10.09
C ASP A 503 19.21 27.95 -9.63
N ASP A 504 18.97 27.96 -8.31
CA ASP A 504 17.63 28.12 -7.77
C ASP A 504 17.20 29.59 -7.88
N ALA A 505 16.63 29.93 -9.04
CA ALA A 505 16.22 31.27 -9.46
C ALA A 505 14.93 31.16 -10.30
N PRO A 506 14.19 32.26 -10.57
CA PRO A 506 12.95 32.21 -11.34
C PRO A 506 13.07 31.36 -12.60
N PHE A 507 12.18 30.38 -12.74
CA PHE A 507 12.18 29.44 -13.86
C PHE A 507 10.74 29.15 -14.29
N THR A 508 10.51 29.09 -15.59
CA THR A 508 9.22 28.76 -16.19
C THR A 508 9.36 27.45 -16.96
N TYR A 509 8.28 26.69 -17.02
CA TYR A 509 8.21 25.55 -17.93
C TYR A 509 8.35 26.00 -19.40
N GLU A 510 8.50 25.04 -20.32
CA GLU A 510 8.64 25.26 -21.76
C GLU A 510 7.45 25.99 -22.40
N ASP A 511 6.30 26.02 -21.73
CA ASP A 511 5.16 26.86 -22.14
C ASP A 511 5.45 28.36 -22.05
N GLY A 512 6.53 28.75 -21.37
CA GLY A 512 6.97 30.14 -21.19
C GLY A 512 6.09 30.98 -20.26
N VAL A 513 5.09 30.38 -19.59
CA VAL A 513 4.08 31.08 -18.80
C VAL A 513 3.96 30.53 -17.39
N THR A 514 4.04 29.21 -17.23
CA THR A 514 3.79 28.56 -15.93
C THR A 514 5.09 28.56 -15.10
N PRO A 515 5.12 29.24 -13.93
CA PRO A 515 6.31 29.27 -13.10
C PRO A 515 6.50 27.96 -12.34
N VAL A 516 7.75 27.51 -12.24
CA VAL A 516 8.17 26.46 -11.31
C VAL A 516 8.45 27.11 -9.96
N ARG A 517 7.79 26.65 -8.89
CA ARG A 517 7.94 27.22 -7.54
C ARG A 517 8.43 26.17 -6.56
N ASN A 518 9.27 26.59 -5.61
CA ASN A 518 9.59 25.79 -4.42
C ASN A 518 8.54 26.02 -3.33
N TRP A 519 8.49 25.14 -2.32
CA TRP A 519 7.56 25.24 -1.18
C TRP A 519 7.83 26.46 -0.27
N TYR A 520 8.99 27.12 -0.41
CA TYR A 520 9.32 28.37 0.30
C TYR A 520 8.90 29.65 -0.46
N GLY A 521 7.95 29.53 -1.40
CA GLY A 521 7.30 30.65 -2.05
C GLY A 521 8.15 31.31 -3.14
N GLU A 522 8.25 32.64 -3.09
CA GLU A 522 8.94 33.46 -4.11
C GLU A 522 10.43 33.69 -3.81
N ASN A 523 10.93 33.08 -2.73
CA ASN A 523 12.34 33.14 -2.37
C ASN A 523 13.16 32.18 -3.22
N TYR A 524 14.46 32.44 -3.28
CA TYR A 524 15.43 31.71 -4.09
C TYR A 524 16.71 31.50 -3.29
N ARG A 525 17.29 30.31 -3.37
CA ARG A 525 18.50 29.90 -2.65
C ARG A 525 19.77 30.05 -3.49
N GLY A 526 19.64 30.43 -4.75
CA GLY A 526 20.75 30.58 -5.70
C GLY A 526 21.38 29.24 -6.07
N LEU A 527 22.66 29.28 -6.43
CA LEU A 527 23.43 28.09 -6.84
C LEU A 527 23.37 26.99 -5.79
N SER A 528 22.77 25.87 -6.18
CA SER A 528 22.51 24.73 -5.32
C SER A 528 22.97 23.45 -6.03
N SER A 529 23.71 22.61 -5.32
CA SER A 529 24.17 21.33 -5.87
C SER A 529 23.02 20.33 -6.04
N VAL A 530 23.22 19.33 -6.90
CA VAL A 530 22.30 18.19 -7.03
C VAL A 530 22.07 17.51 -5.67
N ARG A 531 23.11 17.32 -4.84
CA ARG A 531 22.94 16.81 -3.47
C ARG A 531 22.01 17.67 -2.62
N LEU A 532 22.15 19.00 -2.66
CA LEU A 532 21.25 19.90 -1.94
C LEU A 532 19.82 19.86 -2.51
N GLY A 533 19.70 19.70 -3.83
CA GLY A 533 18.42 19.49 -4.52
C GLY A 533 17.70 18.24 -4.03
N ILE A 534 18.42 17.12 -3.89
CA ILE A 534 17.92 15.86 -3.32
C ILE A 534 17.56 16.04 -1.84
N GLN A 535 18.52 16.51 -1.01
CA GLN A 535 18.40 16.67 0.44
C GLN A 535 17.19 17.51 0.83
N ASN A 536 17.04 18.67 0.18
CA ASN A 536 15.98 19.62 0.50
C ASN A 536 14.74 19.44 -0.39
N SER A 537 14.78 18.57 -1.40
CA SER A 537 13.68 18.36 -2.34
C SER A 537 13.37 19.57 -3.24
N MET A 538 14.38 20.33 -3.70
CA MET A 538 14.22 21.57 -4.48
C MET A 538 13.55 21.33 -5.86
N ASN A 539 12.39 21.95 -6.09
CA ASN A 539 11.60 21.79 -7.32
C ASN A 539 12.34 22.38 -8.53
N ILE A 540 12.84 23.61 -8.42
CA ILE A 540 13.50 24.30 -9.54
C ILE A 540 14.76 23.55 -9.98
N VAL A 541 15.58 23.11 -9.02
CA VAL A 541 16.79 22.31 -9.29
C VAL A 541 16.43 21.00 -10.00
N ALA A 542 15.39 20.30 -9.56
CA ALA A 542 14.93 19.08 -10.21
C ALA A 542 14.46 19.33 -11.64
N VAL A 543 13.56 20.29 -11.86
CA VAL A 543 13.03 20.56 -13.21
C VAL A 543 14.13 21.03 -14.17
N LYS A 544 15.06 21.88 -13.73
CA LYS A 544 16.21 22.28 -14.54
C LYS A 544 17.10 21.09 -14.89
N THR A 545 17.39 20.23 -13.91
CA THR A 545 18.17 19.01 -14.15
C THR A 545 17.49 18.10 -15.16
N LEU A 546 16.17 17.87 -15.05
CA LEU A 546 15.42 17.07 -16.02
C LEU A 546 15.43 17.70 -17.41
N THR A 547 15.34 19.03 -17.48
CA THR A 547 15.37 19.77 -18.75
C THR A 547 16.72 19.57 -19.44
N ASP A 548 17.82 19.67 -18.70
CA ASP A 548 19.17 19.54 -19.24
C ASP A 548 19.45 18.12 -19.76
N ILE A 549 18.92 17.09 -19.09
CA ILE A 549 19.06 15.70 -19.52
C ILE A 549 17.95 15.23 -20.49
N THR A 550 16.96 16.10 -20.74
CA THR A 550 15.69 15.88 -21.45
C THR A 550 14.66 15.01 -20.70
N PRO A 551 13.35 15.35 -20.79
CA PRO A 551 12.28 14.50 -20.25
C PRO A 551 12.20 13.10 -20.85
N GLU A 552 12.63 12.89 -22.10
CA GLU A 552 12.63 11.56 -22.75
C GLU A 552 13.56 10.61 -22.02
N LEU A 553 14.79 11.03 -21.67
CA LEU A 553 15.72 10.18 -20.92
C LEU A 553 15.16 9.81 -19.54
N GLY A 554 14.51 10.78 -18.87
CA GLY A 554 13.81 10.52 -17.61
C GLY A 554 12.70 9.48 -17.76
N TYR A 555 11.91 9.58 -18.83
CA TYR A 555 10.84 8.63 -19.14
C TYR A 555 11.38 7.22 -19.45
N GLU A 556 12.45 7.10 -20.23
CA GLU A 556 13.09 5.82 -20.56
C GLU A 556 13.59 5.10 -19.30
N TYR A 557 14.28 5.82 -18.40
CA TYR A 557 14.73 5.23 -17.12
C TYR A 557 13.57 4.74 -16.26
N LEU A 558 12.41 5.41 -16.29
CA LEU A 558 11.24 4.94 -15.55
C LEU A 558 10.70 3.62 -16.12
N LEU A 559 10.70 3.43 -17.45
CA LEU A 559 10.39 2.13 -18.02
C LEU A 559 11.38 1.07 -17.55
N ASP A 560 12.68 1.41 -17.50
CA ASP A 560 13.71 0.54 -16.96
C ASP A 560 13.57 0.30 -15.43
N PHE A 561 12.94 1.19 -14.67
CA PHE A 561 12.57 0.95 -13.27
C PHE A 561 11.28 0.12 -13.12
N GLY A 562 10.63 -0.29 -14.22
CA GLY A 562 9.47 -1.18 -14.21
C GLY A 562 8.13 -0.48 -14.05
N PHE A 563 8.05 0.82 -14.30
CA PHE A 563 6.77 1.53 -14.30
C PHE A 563 5.95 1.18 -15.55
N THR A 564 4.74 0.69 -15.35
CA THR A 564 3.81 0.24 -16.40
C THR A 564 2.67 1.23 -16.66
N SER A 565 2.42 2.13 -15.72
CA SER A 565 1.32 3.10 -15.77
C SER A 565 1.57 4.31 -16.68
N LEU A 566 2.81 4.51 -17.12
CA LEU A 566 3.26 5.70 -17.85
C LEU A 566 2.62 5.81 -19.24
N VAL A 567 2.35 7.05 -19.65
CA VAL A 567 1.69 7.36 -20.91
C VAL A 567 2.66 8.06 -21.84
N LYS A 568 3.05 7.37 -22.92
CA LYS A 568 3.79 8.01 -24.01
C LYS A 568 2.90 8.95 -24.82
N GLU A 569 1.73 8.45 -25.23
CA GLU A 569 0.75 9.21 -26.00
C GLU A 569 -0.65 8.66 -25.72
N LEU A 570 -1.59 9.54 -25.36
CA LEU A 570 -3.00 9.20 -25.17
C LEU A 570 -3.88 10.33 -25.75
N ASP A 571 -4.70 10.01 -26.75
CA ASP A 571 -5.69 10.95 -27.29
C ASP A 571 -7.02 10.80 -26.55
N VAL A 572 -7.46 11.87 -25.89
CA VAL A 572 -8.81 11.98 -25.31
C VAL A 572 -9.46 13.25 -25.86
N ASN A 573 -10.52 13.09 -26.65
CA ASN A 573 -11.30 14.19 -27.22
C ASN A 573 -10.45 15.21 -28.02
N ASN A 574 -9.53 14.73 -28.86
CA ASN A 574 -8.57 15.55 -29.65
C ASN A 574 -7.54 16.30 -28.80
N LYS A 575 -7.30 15.87 -27.56
CA LYS A 575 -6.19 16.36 -26.72
C LYS A 575 -5.24 15.19 -26.47
N VAL A 576 -4.00 15.37 -26.89
CA VAL A 576 -2.91 14.42 -26.66
C VAL A 576 -2.31 14.68 -25.28
N PHE A 577 -2.23 13.62 -24.47
CA PHE A 577 -1.57 13.59 -23.17
C PHE A 577 -0.29 12.76 -23.28
N SER A 578 0.77 13.23 -22.63
CA SER A 578 2.07 12.54 -22.57
C SER A 578 2.74 12.85 -21.24
N ASP A 579 3.44 11.88 -20.68
CA ASP A 579 4.28 12.04 -19.50
C ASP A 579 5.69 12.52 -19.83
N ILE A 580 6.04 12.61 -21.13
CA ILE A 580 7.34 13.11 -21.61
C ILE A 580 7.31 14.64 -21.61
N GLN A 581 7.40 15.22 -20.42
CA GLN A 581 7.30 16.67 -20.20
C GLN A 581 8.01 17.08 -18.90
N GLN A 582 8.38 18.36 -18.77
CA GLN A 582 9.09 18.87 -17.58
C GLN A 582 8.38 18.63 -16.22
N PRO A 583 7.04 18.66 -16.11
CA PRO A 583 6.34 18.29 -14.86
C PRO A 583 6.63 16.87 -14.36
N LEU A 584 7.13 15.97 -15.21
CA LEU A 584 7.56 14.62 -14.83
C LEU A 584 8.55 14.63 -13.67
N ALA A 585 9.44 15.64 -13.60
CA ALA A 585 10.42 15.78 -12.51
C ALA A 585 9.74 15.85 -11.14
N LEU A 586 8.52 16.40 -11.07
CA LEU A 586 7.78 16.62 -9.83
C LEU A 586 6.69 15.56 -9.61
N GLY A 587 6.68 14.51 -10.43
CA GLY A 587 5.67 13.47 -10.38
C GLY A 587 4.35 13.83 -11.06
N GLY A 588 4.32 14.84 -11.94
CA GLY A 588 3.14 15.19 -12.73
C GLY A 588 2.89 14.17 -13.84
N LEU A 589 2.05 13.18 -13.57
CA LEU A 589 1.76 12.05 -14.45
C LEU A 589 0.30 12.06 -14.93
N THR A 590 0.06 11.52 -16.12
CA THR A 590 -1.28 11.40 -16.72
C THR A 590 -2.19 10.48 -15.90
N LYS A 591 -1.66 9.36 -15.38
CA LYS A 591 -2.41 8.39 -14.56
C LYS A 591 -1.99 8.38 -13.08
N GLY A 592 -0.70 8.59 -12.81
CA GLY A 592 -0.09 8.30 -11.50
C GLY A 592 0.59 6.93 -11.49
N ILE A 593 1.09 6.50 -10.33
CA ILE A 593 1.77 5.21 -10.12
C ILE A 593 1.14 4.46 -8.94
N THR A 594 1.37 3.16 -8.87
CA THR A 594 1.01 2.35 -7.70
C THR A 594 2.12 2.38 -6.65
N ASN A 595 1.78 2.15 -5.37
CA ASN A 595 2.77 2.01 -4.30
C ASN A 595 3.76 0.87 -4.63
N PHE A 596 3.24 -0.23 -5.18
CA PHE A 596 4.01 -1.38 -5.64
C PHE A 596 5.10 -1.02 -6.67
N GLU A 597 4.75 -0.29 -7.74
CA GLU A 597 5.72 0.15 -8.76
C GLU A 597 6.81 1.07 -8.17
N LEU A 598 6.40 2.03 -7.33
CA LEU A 598 7.33 2.97 -6.73
C LEU A 598 8.28 2.26 -5.74
N ASN A 599 7.79 1.26 -5.00
CA ASN A 599 8.61 0.46 -4.11
C ASN A 599 9.69 -0.31 -4.87
N ALA A 600 9.32 -0.98 -5.97
CA ALA A 600 10.26 -1.73 -6.81
C ALA A 600 11.36 -0.83 -7.41
N ALA A 601 11.02 0.40 -7.79
CA ALA A 601 11.99 1.37 -8.30
C ALA A 601 13.01 1.79 -7.22
N TYR A 602 12.58 2.00 -5.96
CA TYR A 602 13.50 2.29 -4.86
C TYR A 602 14.29 1.05 -4.41
N SER A 603 13.68 -0.13 -4.47
CA SER A 603 14.32 -1.43 -4.25
C SER A 603 15.49 -1.64 -5.23
N THR A 604 15.31 -1.25 -6.50
CA THR A 604 16.38 -1.25 -7.52
C THR A 604 17.60 -0.41 -7.08
N ILE A 605 17.36 0.79 -6.52
CA ILE A 605 18.46 1.64 -6.02
C ILE A 605 19.11 0.99 -4.79
N ALA A 606 18.30 0.46 -3.88
CA ALA A 606 18.78 -0.24 -2.68
C ALA A 606 19.62 -1.49 -3.03
N ASN A 607 19.30 -2.16 -4.15
CA ASN A 607 19.99 -3.34 -4.67
C ASN A 607 21.13 -2.98 -5.65
N GLY A 608 21.81 -1.85 -5.44
CA GLY A 608 22.98 -1.48 -6.24
C GLY A 608 22.68 -1.19 -7.72
N GLY A 609 21.43 -0.88 -8.06
CA GLY A 609 21.02 -0.52 -9.42
C GLY A 609 20.48 -1.67 -10.27
N GLU A 610 20.30 -2.87 -9.69
CA GLU A 610 19.73 -4.03 -10.38
C GLU A 610 18.24 -4.16 -10.08
N TYR A 611 17.41 -4.01 -11.11
CA TYR A 611 15.97 -4.23 -11.02
C TYR A 611 15.71 -5.73 -11.03
N LEU A 612 14.95 -6.16 -10.01
CA LEU A 612 14.36 -7.48 -9.92
C LEU A 612 12.86 -7.26 -9.98
N GLU A 613 12.17 -7.93 -10.90
CA GLU A 613 10.71 -7.87 -10.93
C GLU A 613 10.16 -8.33 -9.55
N PRO A 614 9.34 -7.50 -8.89
CA PRO A 614 8.83 -7.80 -7.57
C PRO A 614 7.86 -8.99 -7.62
N LYS A 615 8.15 -10.06 -6.87
CA LYS A 615 7.32 -11.27 -6.80
C LYS A 615 6.75 -11.46 -5.39
N MET A 616 5.48 -11.89 -5.35
CA MET A 616 4.76 -12.26 -4.11
C MET A 616 4.74 -13.77 -3.85
N TYR A 617 5.38 -14.55 -4.73
CA TYR A 617 5.58 -15.99 -4.57
C TYR A 617 7.01 -16.41 -4.90
N THR A 618 7.42 -17.54 -4.34
CA THR A 618 8.67 -18.22 -4.66
C THR A 618 8.45 -19.33 -5.68
N LYS A 619 7.41 -20.14 -5.48
CA LYS A 619 7.08 -21.26 -6.35
C LYS A 619 5.59 -21.58 -6.30
N ILE A 620 5.05 -22.07 -7.41
CA ILE A 620 3.68 -22.59 -7.50
C ILE A 620 3.76 -23.99 -8.08
N THR A 621 3.18 -24.96 -7.38
CA THR A 621 3.11 -26.34 -7.87
C THR A 621 1.68 -26.81 -8.02
N ASP A 622 1.45 -27.77 -8.90
CA ASP A 622 0.19 -28.52 -8.91
C ASP A 622 0.11 -29.52 -7.74
N HIS A 623 -0.97 -30.29 -7.71
CA HIS A 623 -1.23 -31.33 -6.72
C HIS A 623 -0.22 -32.48 -6.72
N ASP A 624 0.41 -32.77 -7.87
CA ASP A 624 1.47 -33.76 -8.04
C ASP A 624 2.87 -33.21 -7.68
N ASN A 625 2.94 -31.93 -7.28
CA ASN A 625 4.15 -31.16 -7.00
C ASN A 625 5.00 -30.84 -8.25
N ASN A 626 4.43 -30.89 -9.45
CA ASN A 626 5.08 -30.34 -10.64
C ASN A 626 5.08 -28.82 -10.54
N VAL A 627 6.19 -28.19 -10.92
CA VAL A 627 6.33 -26.73 -10.89
C VAL A 627 5.57 -26.12 -12.07
N ILE A 628 4.65 -25.21 -11.76
CA ILE A 628 3.85 -24.44 -12.74
C ILE A 628 4.47 -23.06 -12.96
N LEU A 629 4.84 -22.39 -11.87
CA LEU A 629 5.56 -21.10 -11.89
C LEU A 629 6.68 -21.12 -10.86
N ASP A 630 7.79 -20.47 -11.18
CA ASP A 630 8.96 -20.30 -10.31
C ASP A 630 9.44 -18.86 -10.39
N SER A 631 9.68 -18.22 -9.25
CA SER A 631 10.07 -16.80 -9.23
C SER A 631 11.52 -16.58 -9.63
N SER A 632 12.32 -17.64 -9.84
CA SER A 632 13.64 -17.52 -10.47
C SER A 632 13.58 -17.14 -11.94
N ASP A 633 12.43 -17.30 -12.61
CA ASP A 633 12.20 -16.88 -14.00
C ASP A 633 11.84 -15.38 -14.13
N ARG A 634 11.89 -14.62 -13.03
CA ARG A 634 11.56 -13.19 -13.00
C ARG A 634 12.41 -12.37 -13.96
N GLU A 635 11.85 -11.25 -14.41
CA GLU A 635 12.64 -10.29 -15.19
C GLU A 635 13.73 -9.64 -14.31
N THR A 636 14.95 -9.56 -14.82
CA THR A 636 16.08 -8.89 -14.17
C THR A 636 16.81 -8.00 -15.17
N ARG A 637 17.21 -6.80 -14.75
CA ARG A 637 18.00 -5.88 -15.59
C ARG A 637 18.79 -4.86 -14.76
N ARG A 638 19.97 -4.49 -15.23
CA ARG A 638 20.78 -3.41 -14.63
C ARG A 638 20.24 -2.06 -15.12
N VAL A 639 19.72 -1.25 -14.20
CA VAL A 639 19.16 0.08 -14.48
C VAL A 639 20.17 1.17 -14.17
N LEU A 640 20.93 1.03 -13.08
CA LEU A 640 21.97 1.97 -12.67
C LEU A 640 23.31 1.28 -12.51
N LYS A 641 24.40 2.03 -12.72
CA LYS A 641 25.71 1.60 -12.22
C LYS A 641 25.67 1.50 -10.70
N GLU A 642 26.44 0.59 -10.13
CA GLU A 642 26.57 0.45 -8.66
C GLU A 642 27.06 1.75 -8.02
N THR A 643 27.98 2.46 -8.67
CA THR A 643 28.46 3.77 -8.24
C THR A 643 27.33 4.80 -8.19
N THR A 644 26.48 4.85 -9.23
CA THR A 644 25.31 5.73 -9.27
C THR A 644 24.31 5.42 -8.17
N ALA A 645 23.95 4.14 -8.00
CA ALA A 645 23.02 3.70 -6.97
C ALA A 645 23.51 4.12 -5.58
N TRP A 646 24.79 3.88 -5.27
CA TRP A 646 25.38 4.27 -3.99
C TRP A 646 25.46 5.80 -3.80
N LEU A 647 25.75 6.57 -4.85
CA LEU A 647 25.73 8.05 -4.78
C LEU A 647 24.32 8.56 -4.45
N LEU A 648 23.29 8.00 -5.07
CA LEU A 648 21.90 8.33 -4.73
C LEU A 648 21.58 7.94 -3.28
N THR A 649 21.97 6.75 -2.84
CA THR A 649 21.83 6.31 -1.44
C THR A 649 22.47 7.33 -0.50
N SER A 650 23.73 7.71 -0.74
CA SER A 650 24.46 8.70 0.07
C SER A 650 23.77 10.07 0.10
N ALA A 651 23.15 10.52 -1.00
CA ALA A 651 22.38 11.75 -1.03
C ALA A 651 21.02 11.63 -0.32
N MET A 652 20.41 10.45 -0.33
CA MET A 652 19.14 10.16 0.35
C MET A 652 19.32 9.88 1.85
N GLU A 653 20.49 9.46 2.32
CA GLU A 653 20.84 9.47 3.75
C GLU A 653 20.80 10.91 4.31
N ASP A 654 21.22 11.90 3.53
CA ASP A 654 21.13 13.31 3.91
C ASP A 654 19.69 13.80 4.03
N VAL A 655 18.75 13.24 3.25
CA VAL A 655 17.31 13.54 3.39
C VAL A 655 16.80 13.12 4.77
N VAL A 656 17.28 11.99 5.28
CA VAL A 656 16.83 11.38 6.55
C VAL A 656 17.64 11.85 7.76
N THR A 657 18.84 12.39 7.57
CA THR A 657 19.66 12.90 8.69
C THR A 657 19.55 14.41 8.88
N LYS A 658 19.36 15.17 7.80
CA LYS A 658 19.36 16.66 7.84
C LYS A 658 18.46 17.33 6.80
N GLY A 659 17.57 16.56 6.16
CA GLY A 659 16.67 17.04 5.10
C GLY A 659 15.20 16.87 5.44
N THR A 660 14.37 16.64 4.41
CA THR A 660 12.90 16.61 4.54
C THR A 660 12.36 15.39 5.29
N GLY A 661 13.16 14.33 5.44
CA GLY A 661 12.79 13.04 5.99
C GLY A 661 13.29 12.77 7.41
N THR A 662 13.80 13.77 8.13
CA THR A 662 14.45 13.57 9.45
C THR A 662 13.60 12.83 10.48
N TYR A 663 12.28 12.97 10.40
CA TYR A 663 11.34 12.30 11.30
C TYR A 663 11.43 10.77 11.25
N VAL A 664 11.73 10.15 10.09
CA VAL A 664 11.73 8.68 9.98
C VAL A 664 12.97 8.03 10.59
N ASN A 665 13.96 8.82 11.01
CA ASN A 665 15.19 8.32 11.57
C ASN A 665 14.98 7.82 13.01
N PHE A 666 15.03 6.51 13.19
CA PHE A 666 14.96 5.84 14.50
C PHE A 666 16.34 5.52 15.10
N GLY A 667 17.43 5.91 14.44
CA GLY A 667 18.78 6.00 15.04
C GLY A 667 19.56 4.70 15.23
N THR A 668 18.99 3.52 14.92
CA THR A 668 19.66 2.23 15.12
C THR A 668 20.40 1.71 13.89
N THR A 669 20.07 2.19 12.70
CA THR A 669 20.72 1.82 11.44
C THR A 669 20.64 2.98 10.44
N PRO A 670 21.56 3.10 9.47
CA PRO A 670 21.42 4.05 8.38
C PRO A 670 20.16 3.81 7.56
N ILE A 671 19.51 4.91 7.18
CA ILE A 671 18.28 4.92 6.38
C ILE A 671 18.48 5.90 5.23
N ALA A 672 18.21 5.46 4.01
CA ALA A 672 18.12 6.31 2.84
C ALA A 672 16.67 6.37 2.38
N GLY A 673 16.18 7.54 2.02
CA GLY A 673 14.82 7.65 1.49
C GLY A 673 14.46 9.04 1.00
N LYS A 674 13.21 9.18 0.56
CA LYS A 674 12.68 10.41 0.01
C LYS A 674 11.22 10.62 0.37
N THR A 675 10.90 11.87 0.72
CA THR A 675 9.52 12.34 0.90
C THR A 675 8.88 12.76 -0.42
N GLY A 676 7.59 12.49 -0.57
CA GLY A 676 6.75 12.98 -1.66
C GLY A 676 5.51 13.69 -1.12
N THR A 677 5.17 14.82 -1.73
CA THR A 677 3.97 15.61 -1.43
C THR A 677 3.50 16.20 -2.75
N THR A 678 2.21 16.10 -3.04
CA THR A 678 1.59 16.74 -4.22
C THR A 678 1.26 18.21 -3.92
N SER A 679 1.05 19.02 -4.96
CA SER A 679 0.87 20.49 -4.80
C SER A 679 -0.30 20.89 -3.92
N ASP A 680 -1.39 20.12 -3.95
CA ASP A 680 -2.59 20.33 -3.12
C ASP A 680 -2.60 19.39 -1.90
N GLU A 681 -1.46 18.74 -1.59
CA GLU A 681 -1.31 17.78 -0.49
C GLU A 681 -2.35 16.65 -0.48
N ASN A 682 -2.92 16.30 -1.63
CA ASN A 682 -3.85 15.17 -1.79
C ASN A 682 -3.19 13.81 -1.52
N ASP A 683 -1.90 13.71 -1.81
CA ASP A 683 -1.11 12.49 -1.67
C ASP A 683 0.22 12.83 -0.99
N VAL A 684 0.52 12.08 0.09
CA VAL A 684 1.82 12.12 0.75
C VAL A 684 2.47 10.75 0.76
N TRP A 685 3.78 10.75 0.57
CA TRP A 685 4.59 9.56 0.38
C TRP A 685 5.84 9.59 1.20
N PHE A 686 6.29 8.40 1.60
CA PHE A 686 7.67 8.17 1.97
C PHE A 686 8.15 6.84 1.38
N CYS A 687 9.21 6.91 0.59
CA CYS A 687 9.91 5.74 0.06
C CYS A 687 11.29 5.70 0.70
N GLY A 688 11.62 4.63 1.38
CA GLY A 688 12.92 4.52 2.04
C GLY A 688 13.33 3.08 2.27
N TYR A 689 14.61 2.90 2.50
CA TYR A 689 15.21 1.59 2.68
C TYR A 689 16.36 1.65 3.68
N THR A 690 16.61 0.51 4.30
CA THR A 690 17.84 0.19 5.03
C THR A 690 18.63 -0.82 4.20
N ASN A 691 19.75 -1.31 4.73
CA ASN A 691 20.45 -2.43 4.09
C ASN A 691 19.71 -3.78 4.20
N TYR A 692 18.49 -3.83 4.78
CA TYR A 692 17.69 -5.05 4.90
C TYR A 692 16.45 -5.06 4.01
N TYR A 693 15.66 -3.98 4.04
CA TYR A 693 14.38 -3.90 3.36
C TYR A 693 14.16 -2.53 2.75
N CYS A 694 13.47 -2.51 1.60
CA CYS A 694 12.86 -1.33 1.00
C CYS A 694 11.37 -1.29 1.34
N ALA A 695 10.88 -0.12 1.74
CA ALA A 695 9.48 0.06 2.05
C ALA A 695 8.94 1.41 1.57
N THR A 696 7.68 1.41 1.13
CA THR A 696 6.98 2.59 0.62
C THR A 696 5.62 2.76 1.30
N ALA A 697 5.41 3.94 1.88
CA ALA A 697 4.13 4.37 2.44
C ALA A 697 3.48 5.44 1.56
N TRP A 698 2.17 5.31 1.35
CA TRP A 698 1.31 6.37 0.82
C TRP A 698 0.19 6.66 1.81
N ALA A 699 -0.19 7.94 1.93
CA ALA A 699 -1.41 8.39 2.60
C ALA A 699 -2.18 9.39 1.75
N GLY A 700 -3.51 9.32 1.82
CA GLY A 700 -4.40 10.26 1.14
C GLY A 700 -5.89 9.91 1.31
N TYR A 701 -6.75 10.79 0.83
CA TYR A 701 -8.19 10.56 0.77
C TYR A 701 -8.59 9.85 -0.53
N ASP A 702 -9.58 8.96 -0.48
CA ASP A 702 -10.12 8.32 -1.69
C ASP A 702 -10.78 9.32 -2.65
N GLU A 703 -11.34 10.42 -2.14
CA GLU A 703 -11.95 11.47 -2.96
C GLU A 703 -10.96 12.54 -3.46
N ASN A 704 -9.65 12.31 -3.40
CA ASN A 704 -8.61 13.28 -3.79
C ASN A 704 -8.85 14.67 -3.17
N THR A 705 -8.93 14.69 -1.84
CA THR A 705 -9.10 15.89 -1.04
C THR A 705 -7.83 16.17 -0.26
N ASP A 706 -7.52 17.45 -0.07
CA ASP A 706 -6.33 17.94 0.62
C ASP A 706 -6.20 17.34 2.02
N LEU A 707 -4.99 16.87 2.35
CA LEU A 707 -4.61 16.52 3.71
C LEU A 707 -4.35 17.81 4.51
N VAL A 708 -4.74 17.83 5.78
CA VAL A 708 -4.59 19.01 6.66
C VAL A 708 -3.83 18.69 7.93
N GLY A 709 -3.04 19.67 8.39
CA GLY A 709 -2.33 19.57 9.68
C GLY A 709 -1.39 18.38 9.75
N SER A 710 -1.59 17.50 10.74
CA SER A 710 -0.75 16.31 10.97
C SER A 710 -0.92 15.22 9.90
N GLU A 711 -2.00 15.24 9.11
CA GLU A 711 -2.24 14.29 8.02
C GLU A 711 -1.13 14.34 6.95
N SER A 712 -0.54 15.52 6.72
CA SER A 712 0.58 15.74 5.78
C SER A 712 1.85 14.95 6.15
N GLY A 713 1.99 14.52 7.41
CA GLY A 713 3.11 13.73 7.92
C GLY A 713 2.85 12.22 7.95
N LEU A 714 1.64 11.77 7.66
CA LEU A 714 1.16 10.44 8.02
C LEU A 714 1.94 9.29 7.37
N ALA A 715 2.33 9.43 6.10
CA ALA A 715 3.16 8.42 5.42
C ALA A 715 4.51 8.20 6.14
N LYS A 716 5.14 9.27 6.67
CA LYS A 716 6.38 9.15 7.46
C LYS A 716 6.12 8.53 8.83
N THR A 717 5.00 8.86 9.48
CA THR A 717 4.60 8.29 10.76
C THR A 717 4.46 6.78 10.67
N ILE A 718 3.65 6.30 9.73
CA ILE A 718 3.41 4.87 9.52
C ILE A 718 4.71 4.15 9.10
N TRP A 719 5.47 4.73 8.16
CA TRP A 719 6.73 4.12 7.73
C TRP A 719 7.70 3.94 8.90
N ARG A 720 7.86 4.96 9.75
CA ARG A 720 8.73 4.85 10.93
C ARG A 720 8.22 3.78 11.88
N ALA A 721 6.94 3.83 12.25
CA ALA A 721 6.34 2.91 13.22
C ALA A 721 6.53 1.44 12.81
N VAL A 722 6.26 1.13 11.53
CA VAL A 722 6.46 -0.22 10.98
C VAL A 722 7.94 -0.57 10.93
N MET A 723 8.77 0.28 10.30
CA MET A 723 10.16 -0.08 10.02
C MET A 723 11.04 -0.12 11.26
N GLU A 724 10.77 0.70 12.28
CA GLU A 724 11.44 0.64 13.59
C GLU A 724 11.23 -0.73 14.24
N ARG A 725 9.98 -1.22 14.27
CA ARG A 725 9.63 -2.56 14.78
C ARG A 725 10.20 -3.69 13.94
N VAL A 726 10.15 -3.59 12.61
CA VAL A 726 10.76 -4.58 11.69
C VAL A 726 12.29 -4.70 11.93
N HIS A 727 12.93 -3.64 12.41
CA HIS A 727 14.37 -3.63 12.71
C HIS A 727 14.71 -3.96 14.17
N GLU A 728 13.74 -4.22 15.04
CA GLU A 728 13.99 -4.63 16.42
C GLU A 728 14.83 -5.92 16.46
N GLY A 729 15.92 -5.89 17.22
CA GLY A 729 16.83 -7.03 17.36
C GLY A 729 17.75 -7.29 16.15
N LYS A 730 17.63 -6.55 15.05
CA LYS A 730 18.57 -6.64 13.92
C LYS A 730 19.84 -5.83 14.21
N PRO A 731 21.04 -6.32 13.83
CA PRO A 731 22.26 -5.54 13.99
C PRO A 731 22.28 -4.35 13.01
N ALA A 732 22.86 -3.23 13.45
CA ALA A 732 23.10 -2.08 12.58
C ALA A 732 23.88 -2.50 11.33
N SER A 733 23.44 -2.07 10.15
CA SER A 733 24.05 -2.43 8.89
C SER A 733 24.23 -1.20 7.99
N GLU A 734 25.48 -0.91 7.66
CA GLU A 734 25.86 0.19 6.78
C GLU A 734 25.63 -0.15 5.30
N PHE A 735 25.40 0.87 4.48
CA PHE A 735 25.36 0.70 3.02
C PHE A 735 26.76 0.43 2.47
N THR A 736 26.91 -0.66 1.73
CA THR A 736 28.22 -1.06 1.20
C THR A 736 28.64 -0.14 0.05
N LYS A 737 29.74 0.60 0.25
CA LYS A 737 30.33 1.46 -0.79
C LYS A 737 31.03 0.61 -1.87
N PRO A 738 30.62 0.71 -3.15
CA PRO A 738 31.23 -0.07 -4.23
C PRO A 738 32.62 0.44 -4.59
N ALA A 739 33.37 -0.37 -5.34
CA ALA A 739 34.60 0.08 -5.98
C ALA A 739 34.33 1.20 -7.00
N GLY A 740 35.32 2.06 -7.25
CA GLY A 740 35.17 3.19 -8.17
C GLY A 740 34.57 4.46 -7.56
N ILE A 741 34.21 4.48 -6.27
CA ILE A 741 33.85 5.72 -5.56
C ILE A 741 35.10 6.39 -4.95
N VAL A 742 35.30 7.66 -5.28
CA VAL A 742 36.38 8.51 -4.75
C VAL A 742 35.84 9.79 -4.10
N GLN A 743 36.59 10.36 -3.16
CA GLN A 743 36.29 11.68 -2.60
C GLN A 743 37.21 12.75 -3.20
N LYS A 744 36.64 13.89 -3.59
CA LYS A 744 37.39 15.05 -4.08
C LYS A 744 36.81 16.34 -3.51
N THR A 745 37.70 17.31 -3.30
CA THR A 745 37.30 18.67 -2.91
C THR A 745 37.06 19.49 -4.17
N VAL A 746 35.87 20.06 -4.27
CA VAL A 746 35.41 20.92 -5.36
C VAL A 746 35.00 22.28 -4.82
N CYS A 747 34.88 23.26 -5.72
CA CYS A 747 34.28 24.53 -5.37
C CYS A 747 32.76 24.36 -5.19
N ARG A 748 32.24 24.66 -4.00
CA ARG A 748 30.84 24.53 -3.60
C ARG A 748 29.87 25.22 -4.55
N ALA A 749 30.24 26.41 -5.05
CA ALA A 749 29.36 27.19 -5.92
C ALA A 749 29.23 26.59 -7.33
N SER A 750 30.32 26.00 -7.86
CA SER A 750 30.38 25.55 -9.26
C SER A 750 30.33 24.03 -9.44
N GLY A 751 30.58 23.26 -8.37
CA GLY A 751 30.80 21.82 -8.45
C GLY A 751 32.11 21.39 -9.12
N LYS A 752 32.94 22.33 -9.59
CA LYS A 752 34.15 22.11 -10.40
C LYS A 752 35.45 22.20 -9.59
N LEU A 753 36.60 21.94 -10.21
CA LEU A 753 37.89 22.02 -9.52
C LEU A 753 38.13 23.43 -8.96
N PRO A 754 38.50 23.55 -7.68
CA PRO A 754 38.67 24.86 -7.07
C PRO A 754 39.93 25.55 -7.61
N ILE A 755 39.84 26.85 -7.87
CA ILE A 755 41.01 27.66 -8.21
C ILE A 755 41.75 28.00 -6.91
N PRO A 756 43.03 27.59 -6.74
CA PRO A 756 43.80 27.85 -5.53
C PRO A 756 43.85 29.34 -5.18
N GLY A 757 43.59 29.69 -3.92
CA GLY A 757 43.59 31.07 -3.44
C GLY A 757 42.34 31.90 -3.80
N VAL A 758 41.55 31.45 -4.78
CA VAL A 758 40.31 32.11 -5.23
C VAL A 758 39.09 31.45 -4.61
N CYS A 759 38.98 30.12 -4.70
CA CYS A 759 37.83 29.37 -4.17
C CYS A 759 37.96 29.00 -2.68
N SER A 760 38.99 29.46 -1.97
CA SER A 760 39.37 28.94 -0.64
C SER A 760 38.30 29.07 0.45
N SER A 761 37.31 29.95 0.28
CA SER A 761 36.15 30.13 1.19
C SER A 761 34.97 29.21 0.85
N ASP A 762 34.95 28.63 -0.35
CA ASP A 762 33.79 27.99 -0.96
C ASP A 762 34.15 26.58 -1.43
N LEU A 763 34.67 25.78 -0.51
CA LEU A 763 35.07 24.39 -0.75
C LEU A 763 34.06 23.42 -0.13
N VAL A 764 33.88 22.28 -0.79
CA VAL A 764 33.14 21.13 -0.28
C VAL A 764 33.81 19.85 -0.75
N THR A 765 33.86 18.84 0.10
CA THR A 765 34.28 17.49 -0.29
C THR A 765 33.04 16.68 -0.61
N GLU A 766 33.04 16.04 -1.78
CA GLU A 766 31.92 15.24 -2.29
C GLU A 766 32.43 13.89 -2.80
N TYR A 767 31.54 12.91 -2.86
CA TYR A 767 31.77 11.61 -3.50
C TYR A 767 31.51 11.67 -5.00
N PHE A 768 32.37 10.99 -5.76
CA PHE A 768 32.30 10.90 -7.21
C PHE A 768 32.49 9.45 -7.65
N ASP A 769 31.85 9.07 -8.74
CA ASP A 769 32.39 8.01 -9.60
C ASP A 769 33.76 8.48 -10.09
N GLU A 770 34.78 7.62 -10.00
CA GLU A 770 36.16 7.94 -10.34
C GLU A 770 36.33 8.47 -11.77
N ASN A 771 35.44 8.07 -12.68
CA ASN A 771 35.45 8.50 -14.08
C ASN A 771 34.71 9.82 -14.29
N MET A 772 33.99 10.31 -13.29
CA MET A 772 33.17 11.53 -13.32
C MET A 772 33.74 12.65 -12.46
N VAL A 773 34.96 12.51 -11.95
CA VAL A 773 35.63 13.59 -11.21
C VAL A 773 35.79 14.81 -12.12
N PRO A 774 35.31 16.00 -11.72
CA PRO A 774 35.46 17.22 -12.51
C PRO A 774 36.92 17.52 -12.83
N THR A 775 37.21 17.83 -14.10
CA THR A 775 38.56 18.23 -14.57
C THR A 775 38.66 19.71 -14.90
N GLU A 776 37.53 20.37 -15.11
CA GLU A 776 37.49 21.79 -15.44
C GLU A 776 37.64 22.65 -14.18
N PRO A 777 38.36 23.79 -14.25
CA PRO A 777 38.44 24.73 -13.15
C PRO A 777 37.09 25.44 -12.92
N CYS A 778 36.90 25.95 -11.72
CA CYS A 778 35.76 26.79 -11.35
C CYS A 778 35.58 27.94 -12.35
N ASP A 779 34.38 28.07 -12.89
CA ASP A 779 33.98 29.12 -13.84
C ASP A 779 33.11 30.21 -13.18
N ILE A 780 32.75 30.04 -11.90
CA ILE A 780 31.94 31.00 -11.14
C ILE A 780 32.81 32.01 -10.41
N HIS A 781 33.92 31.55 -9.84
CA HIS A 781 34.88 32.40 -9.15
C HIS A 781 36.01 32.78 -10.08
N GLY A 782 36.28 34.08 -10.21
CA GLY A 782 37.41 34.60 -10.95
C GLY A 782 38.31 35.47 -10.08
N SER A 783 39.55 35.64 -10.52
CA SER A 783 40.42 36.73 -10.06
C SER A 783 40.57 37.74 -11.19
N THR A 784 40.21 38.99 -10.96
CA THR A 784 40.52 40.09 -11.89
C THR A 784 41.33 41.16 -11.18
N VAL A 785 42.10 41.91 -11.96
CA VAL A 785 42.66 43.16 -11.49
C VAL A 785 41.56 44.20 -11.61
N TYR A 786 41.16 44.81 -10.51
CA TYR A 786 40.13 45.84 -10.46
C TYR A 786 40.75 47.17 -10.01
N CYS A 787 40.14 48.27 -10.40
CA CYS A 787 40.51 49.59 -9.92
C CYS A 787 39.97 49.78 -8.51
N SER A 788 40.84 50.02 -7.52
CA SER A 788 40.43 50.20 -6.13
C SER A 788 39.65 51.48 -5.85
N VAL A 789 39.56 52.39 -6.83
CA VAL A 789 38.76 53.62 -6.75
C VAL A 789 37.34 53.40 -7.31
N THR A 790 37.19 52.66 -8.41
CA THR A 790 35.88 52.49 -9.07
C THR A 790 35.22 51.13 -8.85
N GLY A 791 35.96 50.11 -8.40
CA GLY A 791 35.46 48.75 -8.25
C GLY A 791 35.28 47.96 -9.56
N LEU A 792 35.58 48.58 -10.72
CA LEU A 792 35.50 47.96 -12.04
C LEU A 792 36.81 47.24 -12.39
N PRO A 793 36.82 46.25 -13.31
CA PRO A 793 38.05 45.71 -13.90
C PRO A 793 38.99 46.84 -14.32
N ALA A 794 40.24 46.77 -13.91
CA ALA A 794 41.20 47.82 -14.18
C ALA A 794 41.56 47.83 -15.67
N ASP A 795 41.71 49.04 -16.21
CA ASP A 795 42.43 49.23 -17.46
C ASP A 795 43.93 48.98 -17.25
N ASP A 796 44.63 48.62 -18.33
CA ASP A 796 46.02 48.16 -18.27
C ASP A 796 46.95 49.25 -17.69
N GLU A 797 46.57 50.53 -17.82
CA GLU A 797 47.31 51.69 -17.30
C GLU A 797 46.68 52.32 -16.05
N CYS A 798 45.69 51.68 -15.43
CA CYS A 798 45.06 52.20 -14.22
C CYS A 798 46.09 52.28 -13.06
N PRO A 799 46.27 53.45 -12.41
CA PRO A 799 47.24 53.61 -11.32
C PRO A 799 46.74 53.09 -9.96
N PHE A 800 45.52 52.53 -9.93
CA PHE A 800 44.83 52.03 -8.75
C PHE A 800 44.52 50.53 -8.83
N GLN A 801 45.27 49.80 -9.65
CA GLN A 801 45.12 48.35 -9.79
C GLN A 801 45.27 47.63 -8.45
N GLN A 802 44.29 46.79 -8.12
CA GLN A 802 44.35 45.82 -7.03
C GLN A 802 43.83 44.47 -7.53
N THR A 803 44.38 43.38 -7.00
CA THR A 803 43.88 42.03 -7.28
C THR A 803 42.70 41.72 -6.37
N GLY A 804 41.58 41.31 -6.94
CA GLY A 804 40.35 41.01 -6.19
C GLY A 804 39.63 39.79 -6.69
N ARG A 805 38.82 39.20 -5.80
CA ARG A 805 37.89 38.14 -6.15
C ARG A 805 36.65 38.75 -6.80
N ILE A 806 36.20 38.15 -7.89
CA ILE A 806 34.90 38.47 -8.49
C ILE A 806 34.04 37.20 -8.54
N HIS A 807 32.76 37.37 -8.20
CA HIS A 807 31.71 36.42 -8.53
C HIS A 807 31.16 36.86 -9.88
N ASN A 808 31.26 36.02 -10.90
CA ASN A 808 30.99 36.32 -12.32
C ASN A 808 31.97 37.31 -12.98
N ALA A 809 32.54 36.90 -14.12
CA ALA A 809 33.35 37.77 -14.97
C ALA A 809 32.47 38.90 -15.54
N SER A 810 32.74 40.14 -15.10
CA SER A 810 32.08 41.37 -15.56
C SER A 810 31.97 41.49 -17.10
N ASN A 811 30.88 42.10 -17.60
CA ASN A 811 30.52 42.35 -19.02
C ASN A 811 31.52 43.19 -19.87
N GLY A 812 32.82 43.07 -19.65
CA GLY A 812 33.87 43.75 -20.43
C GLY A 812 34.06 45.24 -20.16
N VAL A 813 33.29 45.84 -19.23
CA VAL A 813 33.42 47.27 -18.87
C VAL A 813 34.62 47.48 -17.95
N LYS A 814 35.68 48.12 -18.47
CA LYS A 814 36.87 48.51 -17.69
C LYS A 814 36.70 49.86 -17.01
N CYS A 815 37.51 50.13 -15.99
CA CYS A 815 37.54 51.42 -15.30
C CYS A 815 37.90 52.57 -16.26
N PRO A 816 37.41 53.79 -16.03
CA PRO A 816 37.69 54.94 -16.89
C PRO A 816 39.14 55.45 -16.80
N HIS A 817 39.97 54.89 -15.90
CA HIS A 817 41.40 55.20 -15.74
C HIS A 817 42.27 54.61 -16.86
N THR A 818 41.94 54.99 -18.09
CA THR A 818 42.60 54.57 -19.32
C THR A 818 43.88 55.38 -19.58
N ARG A 819 44.61 55.03 -20.65
CA ARG A 819 45.72 55.86 -21.16
C ARG A 819 45.37 57.34 -21.33
N ALA A 820 44.13 57.65 -21.75
CA ALA A 820 43.66 59.03 -21.90
C ALA A 820 43.47 59.74 -20.56
N PHE A 821 43.09 59.00 -19.51
CA PHE A 821 43.07 59.53 -18.13
C PHE A 821 44.50 59.86 -17.66
N MET A 822 45.45 58.97 -17.92
CA MET A 822 46.86 59.18 -17.54
C MET A 822 47.55 60.33 -18.30
N ALA A 823 46.96 60.82 -19.39
CA ALA A 823 47.48 61.90 -20.21
C ALA A 823 46.97 63.30 -19.84
N GLN A 824 46.17 63.44 -18.76
CA GLN A 824 45.65 64.73 -18.31
C GLN A 824 46.74 65.60 -17.66
N ASP A 825 46.64 66.93 -17.82
CA ASP A 825 47.51 67.86 -17.11
C ASP A 825 47.27 67.78 -15.58
N ASN A 826 48.35 67.84 -14.80
CA ASN A 826 48.33 67.67 -13.33
C ASN A 826 47.86 66.29 -12.83
N ILE A 827 48.07 65.23 -13.63
CA ILE A 827 47.65 63.86 -13.30
C ILE A 827 48.13 63.37 -11.93
N ASP A 828 49.34 63.74 -11.49
CA ASP A 828 49.86 63.32 -10.18
C ASP A 828 49.01 63.86 -9.01
N THR A 829 48.49 65.08 -9.15
CA THR A 829 47.59 65.70 -8.17
C THR A 829 46.23 65.01 -8.19
N ILE A 830 45.68 64.73 -9.38
CA ILE A 830 44.39 64.02 -9.55
C ILE A 830 44.47 62.61 -8.94
N ILE A 831 45.57 61.90 -9.16
CA ILE A 831 45.81 60.58 -8.58
C ILE A 831 45.92 60.65 -7.05
N ALA A 832 46.60 61.67 -6.52
CA ALA A 832 46.73 61.88 -5.07
C ALA A 832 45.38 62.21 -4.41
N GLU A 833 44.54 63.01 -5.07
CA GLU A 833 43.19 63.34 -4.62
C GLU A 833 42.27 62.11 -4.64
N GLU A 834 42.28 61.31 -5.71
CA GLU A 834 41.50 60.06 -5.76
C GLU A 834 41.98 59.05 -4.71
N LYS A 835 43.29 58.94 -4.44
CA LYS A 835 43.83 58.12 -3.32
C LYS A 835 43.35 58.62 -1.96
N ALA A 836 43.37 59.94 -1.73
CA ALA A 836 42.88 60.52 -0.48
C ALA A 836 41.39 60.28 -0.29
N GLN A 837 40.59 60.38 -1.36
CA GLN A 837 39.17 60.03 -1.35
C GLN A 837 38.95 58.54 -1.09
N MET A 838 39.73 57.65 -1.71
CA MET A 838 39.66 56.20 -1.49
C MET A 838 39.98 55.83 -0.03
N ILE A 839 41.03 56.43 0.56
CA ILE A 839 41.39 56.24 1.97
C ILE A 839 40.27 56.76 2.88
N SER A 840 39.71 57.93 2.58
CA SER A 840 38.56 58.49 3.33
C SER A 840 37.30 57.62 3.21
N ARG A 841 37.05 56.96 2.07
CA ARG A 841 35.93 56.03 1.88
C ARG A 841 36.14 54.74 2.68
N ARG A 842 37.35 54.18 2.71
CA ARG A 842 37.70 53.00 3.54
C ARG A 842 37.55 53.26 5.04
N GLN A 843 37.83 54.47 5.50
CA GLN A 843 37.68 54.85 6.92
C GLN A 843 36.23 55.15 7.36
N LYS A 844 35.28 55.31 6.43
CA LYS A 844 33.88 55.69 6.73
C LYS A 844 32.87 54.53 6.69
N GLY A 845 33.28 53.30 6.38
CA GLY A 845 32.40 52.12 6.49
C GLY A 845 31.08 52.20 5.71
N SER A 846 31.03 52.88 4.56
CA SER A 846 29.82 52.94 3.72
C SER A 846 29.94 51.98 2.54
N GLY A 847 29.05 50.99 2.48
CA GLY A 847 28.83 50.17 1.29
C GLY A 847 28.60 51.04 0.05
N TYR A 848 29.22 50.65 -1.06
CA TYR A 848 28.82 51.13 -2.37
C TYR A 848 28.09 49.99 -3.06
N GLU A 849 26.76 50.09 -3.06
CA GLU A 849 25.95 49.62 -4.18
C GLU A 849 26.42 50.36 -5.43
N VAL A 850 26.98 49.63 -6.39
CA VAL A 850 26.99 50.08 -7.78
C VAL A 850 25.77 49.46 -8.42
N ALA A 851 24.73 50.27 -8.58
CA ALA A 851 23.51 49.90 -9.27
C ALA A 851 23.80 49.59 -10.75
N THR A 852 23.99 48.31 -11.04
CA THR A 852 23.41 47.65 -12.21
C THR A 852 22.77 46.38 -11.69
N ALA A 853 21.52 46.13 -12.09
CA ALA A 853 20.61 45.11 -11.60
C ALA A 853 21.25 43.74 -11.30
N TRP A 854 20.56 42.95 -10.46
CA TRP A 854 20.92 41.63 -9.87
C TRP A 854 21.42 41.71 -8.42
N THR A 855 20.48 41.86 -7.49
CA THR A 855 20.67 41.58 -6.06
C THR A 855 20.17 40.16 -5.75
N ALA A 856 21.08 39.21 -5.67
CA ALA A 856 20.88 37.96 -4.92
C ALA A 856 21.44 38.16 -3.51
N GLY A 857 20.59 38.05 -2.49
CA GLY A 857 20.96 38.16 -1.09
C GLY A 857 21.87 37.00 -0.67
N SER A 858 23.11 37.30 -0.34
CA SER A 858 24.05 36.37 0.27
C SER A 858 23.91 36.43 1.80
N GLY A 859 23.28 35.41 2.37
CA GLY A 859 23.26 35.13 3.80
C GLY A 859 23.40 33.63 4.04
N TYR A 860 24.56 33.06 3.74
CA TYR A 860 24.90 31.70 4.14
C TYR A 860 25.98 31.74 5.23
N GLY A 861 25.53 31.61 6.47
CA GLY A 861 26.37 31.17 7.57
C GLY A 861 26.80 29.73 7.31
N THR A 862 28.10 29.51 7.31
CA THR A 862 28.70 28.18 7.30
C THR A 862 28.54 27.54 8.68
N GLN A 863 27.75 26.48 8.78
CA GLN A 863 27.93 25.46 9.81
C GLN A 863 28.20 24.13 9.10
N SER A 864 29.40 23.59 9.32
CA SER A 864 29.70 22.19 9.06
C SER A 864 30.68 21.66 10.09
N ALA A 865 30.37 20.44 10.53
CA ALA A 865 31.21 19.43 11.19
C ALA A 865 31.47 19.56 12.70
N ALA A 866 30.89 18.59 13.41
CA ALA A 866 31.31 18.12 14.72
C ALA A 866 32.69 17.43 14.64
N PRO A 867 33.54 17.55 15.67
CA PRO A 867 34.61 16.61 15.94
C PRO A 867 34.32 15.75 17.19
N GLU A 868 34.96 14.58 17.24
CA GLU A 868 34.97 13.66 18.38
C GLU A 868 35.42 14.34 19.68
N GLY A 869 34.89 13.83 20.81
CA GLY A 869 34.67 14.58 22.06
C GLY A 869 35.89 15.04 22.89
N PRO A 870 35.68 15.98 23.83
CA PRO A 870 36.72 16.54 24.69
C PRO A 870 36.94 15.76 25.99
N THR A 871 38.15 15.88 26.54
CA THR A 871 38.48 15.43 27.91
C THR A 871 37.69 16.22 28.98
N ALA A 872 37.27 15.52 30.03
CA ALA A 872 35.94 15.65 30.64
C ALA A 872 35.68 16.74 31.71
N ASP A 873 36.65 17.53 32.21
CA ASP A 873 36.42 18.24 33.50
C ASP A 873 36.14 19.75 33.43
N VAL A 874 36.24 20.43 32.28
CA VAL A 874 35.99 21.90 32.20
C VAL A 874 34.77 22.27 31.34
N ALA A 875 34.36 21.40 30.41
CA ALA A 875 33.16 21.59 29.59
C ALA A 875 31.85 21.27 30.34
N SER A 876 31.90 20.35 31.32
CA SER A 876 30.72 19.85 32.04
C SER A 876 30.02 20.91 32.90
N GLU A 877 30.73 21.90 33.45
CA GLU A 877 30.13 22.96 34.27
C GLU A 877 29.41 24.02 33.41
N ALA A 878 29.95 24.37 32.24
CA ALA A 878 29.32 25.31 31.31
C ALA A 878 28.09 24.69 30.63
N ASP A 879 28.15 23.42 30.27
CA ASP A 879 27.01 22.69 29.68
C ASP A 879 25.86 22.51 30.69
N SER A 880 26.20 22.28 31.97
CA SER A 880 25.22 22.21 33.06
C SER A 880 24.52 23.55 33.31
N ALA A 881 25.23 24.68 33.18
CA ALA A 881 24.67 26.02 33.34
C ALA A 881 23.72 26.40 32.18
N VAL A 882 24.04 26.00 30.94
CA VAL A 882 23.16 26.18 29.78
C VAL A 882 21.90 25.33 29.89
N ALA A 883 22.02 24.08 30.34
CA ALA A 883 20.87 23.21 30.57
C ALA A 883 19.92 23.78 31.63
N ALA A 884 20.45 24.31 32.74
CA ALA A 884 19.65 24.96 33.78
C ALA A 884 18.97 26.25 33.27
N ALA A 885 19.66 27.05 32.46
CA ALA A 885 19.10 28.27 31.90
C ALA A 885 17.99 27.99 30.86
N ASN A 886 18.15 26.94 30.03
CA ASN A 886 17.13 26.50 29.09
C ASN A 886 15.88 25.94 29.80
N ALA A 887 16.05 25.19 30.89
CA ALA A 887 14.94 24.71 31.70
C ALA A 887 14.14 25.88 32.32
N ASN A 888 14.84 26.87 32.88
CA ASN A 888 14.20 28.08 33.43
C ASN A 888 13.46 28.89 32.36
N LEU A 889 14.00 28.96 31.13
CA LEU A 889 13.34 29.64 30.02
C LEU A 889 12.05 28.90 29.58
N TYR A 890 12.09 27.57 29.53
CA TYR A 890 10.91 26.75 29.22
C TYR A 890 9.81 26.90 30.29
N ASP A 891 10.16 26.88 31.57
CA ASP A 891 9.21 27.08 32.67
C ASP A 891 8.62 28.50 32.66
N ALA A 892 9.43 29.52 32.35
CA ALA A 892 8.94 30.89 32.21
C ALA A 892 8.02 31.07 30.99
N ALA A 893 8.32 30.42 29.86
CA ALA A 893 7.52 30.46 28.65
C ALA A 893 6.15 29.78 28.84
N SER A 894 6.15 28.60 29.45
CA SER A 894 4.92 27.85 29.76
C SER A 894 4.03 28.61 30.75
N THR A 895 4.62 29.24 31.77
CA THR A 895 3.90 30.10 32.72
C THR A 895 3.28 31.31 32.02
N LEU A 896 4.04 31.99 31.15
CA LEU A 896 3.52 33.13 30.38
C LEU A 896 2.33 32.72 29.50
N LYS A 897 2.44 31.58 28.82
CA LYS A 897 1.36 31.04 27.98
C LYS A 897 0.11 30.71 28.78
N ALA A 898 0.24 30.01 29.91
CA ALA A 898 -0.88 29.66 30.77
C ALA A 898 -1.61 30.91 31.31
N VAL A 899 -0.87 31.96 31.66
CA VAL A 899 -1.42 33.22 32.17
C VAL A 899 -2.09 34.03 31.05
N GLN A 900 -1.58 33.99 29.82
CA GLN A 900 -2.23 34.57 28.64
C GLN A 900 -3.55 33.88 28.31
N ASP A 901 -3.59 32.55 28.37
CA ASP A 901 -4.80 31.77 28.11
C ASP A 901 -5.88 32.04 29.20
N ALA A 902 -5.46 32.19 30.46
CA ALA A 902 -6.35 32.60 31.56
C ALA A 902 -6.90 34.02 31.40
N LEU A 903 -6.09 34.95 30.88
CA LEU A 903 -6.54 36.30 30.53
C LEU A 903 -7.57 36.27 29.39
N THR A 904 -7.35 35.47 28.35
CA THR A 904 -8.31 35.29 27.25
C THR A 904 -9.63 34.70 27.75
N ALA A 905 -9.59 33.71 28.65
CA ALA A 905 -10.80 33.16 29.26
C ALA A 905 -11.57 34.20 30.10
N ALA A 906 -10.85 35.02 30.88
CA ALA A 906 -11.46 36.10 31.66
C ALA A 906 -12.08 37.21 30.78
N GLN A 907 -11.45 37.50 29.64
CA GLN A 907 -11.99 38.43 28.63
C GLN A 907 -13.27 37.90 28.00
N GLN A 908 -13.35 36.60 27.73
CA GLN A 908 -14.56 35.96 27.18
C GLN A 908 -15.72 35.92 28.19
N SER A 909 -15.43 35.81 29.49
CA SER A 909 -16.46 35.80 30.53
C SER A 909 -16.95 37.19 30.97
N GLY A 910 -16.25 38.27 30.57
CA GLY A 910 -16.59 39.65 30.92
C GLY A 910 -16.35 40.03 32.39
N ASP A 911 -15.53 39.28 33.12
CA ASP A 911 -15.21 39.57 34.53
C ASP A 911 -14.07 40.59 34.62
N GLU A 912 -14.42 41.87 34.80
CA GLU A 912 -13.45 42.98 34.85
C GLU A 912 -12.39 42.83 35.96
N ALA A 913 -12.73 42.19 37.09
CA ALA A 913 -11.79 41.98 38.19
C ALA A 913 -10.77 40.88 37.84
N ALA A 914 -11.23 39.79 37.22
CA ALA A 914 -10.37 38.72 36.72
C ALA A 914 -9.48 39.19 35.56
N ILE A 915 -10.02 39.99 34.63
CA ILE A 915 -9.26 40.57 33.51
C ILE A 915 -8.11 41.43 34.05
N LYS A 916 -8.38 42.29 35.04
CA LYS A 916 -7.34 43.12 35.64
C LYS A 916 -6.27 42.26 36.33
N ALA A 917 -6.69 41.27 37.12
CA ALA A 917 -5.76 40.39 37.84
C ALA A 917 -4.86 39.58 36.88
N TRP A 918 -5.42 39.01 35.82
CA TRP A 918 -4.66 38.23 34.85
C TRP A 918 -3.80 39.10 33.93
N SER A 919 -4.22 40.33 33.62
CA SER A 919 -3.38 41.30 32.90
C SER A 919 -2.14 41.69 33.69
N ASP A 920 -2.28 41.95 35.00
CA ASP A 920 -1.15 42.21 35.90
C ASP A 920 -0.21 40.97 36.01
N ALA A 921 -0.78 39.76 35.98
CA ALA A 921 -0.03 38.51 35.96
C ALA A 921 0.73 38.29 34.63
N VAL A 922 0.15 38.63 33.47
CA VAL A 922 0.84 38.58 32.16
C VAL A 922 2.07 39.48 32.19
N ASN A 923 1.96 40.71 32.70
CA ASN A 923 3.09 41.64 32.79
C ASN A 923 4.23 41.07 33.66
N THR A 924 3.87 40.42 34.77
CA THR A 924 4.84 39.79 35.69
C THR A 924 5.52 38.58 35.06
N ALA A 925 4.75 37.70 34.40
CA ALA A 925 5.27 36.54 33.69
C ALA A 925 6.15 36.94 32.48
N THR A 926 5.79 38.02 31.79
CA THR A 926 6.59 38.59 30.69
C THR A 926 7.94 39.08 31.18
N GLY A 927 7.99 39.76 32.33
CA GLY A 927 9.27 40.15 32.95
C GLY A 927 10.15 38.96 33.34
N SER A 928 9.54 37.90 33.87
CA SER A 928 10.25 36.66 34.25
C SER A 928 10.79 35.91 33.02
N TYR A 929 10.02 35.87 31.94
CA TYR A 929 10.44 35.32 30.65
C TYR A 929 11.62 36.11 30.06
N SER A 930 11.53 37.45 30.02
CA SER A 930 12.64 38.29 29.55
C SER A 930 13.93 38.07 30.35
N GLN A 931 13.82 37.94 31.68
CA GLN A 931 14.98 37.67 32.53
C GLN A 931 15.58 36.27 32.28
N ALA A 932 14.75 35.26 32.01
CA ALA A 932 15.22 33.92 31.65
C ALA A 932 15.91 33.90 30.27
N VAL A 933 15.43 34.70 29.30
CA VAL A 933 16.09 34.89 28.00
C VAL A 933 17.47 35.50 28.17
N GLU A 934 17.61 36.56 28.98
CA GLU A 934 18.91 37.17 29.26
C GLU A 934 19.89 36.19 29.92
N GLN A 935 19.42 35.36 30.85
CA GLN A 935 20.24 34.33 31.50
C GLN A 935 20.70 33.24 30.52
N GLN A 936 19.82 32.82 29.60
CA GLN A 936 20.14 31.85 28.56
C GLN A 936 21.18 32.38 27.59
N GLN A 937 21.05 33.64 27.17
CA GLN A 937 22.01 34.31 26.28
C GLN A 937 23.37 34.48 26.96
N ALA A 938 23.39 34.85 28.25
CA ALA A 938 24.63 34.96 29.03
C ALA A 938 25.34 33.60 29.19
N ALA A 939 24.58 32.53 29.46
CA ALA A 939 25.13 31.17 29.58
C ALA A 939 25.70 30.67 28.24
N ALA A 940 25.00 30.91 27.12
CA ALA A 940 25.46 30.57 25.77
C ALA A 940 26.73 31.36 25.39
N ALA A 941 26.80 32.64 25.72
CA ALA A 941 27.99 33.46 25.48
C ALA A 941 29.21 32.96 26.30
N ALA A 942 29.00 32.54 27.54
CA ALA A 942 30.04 31.96 28.39
C ALA A 942 30.54 30.60 27.86
N GLN A 943 29.62 29.75 27.39
CA GLN A 943 29.96 28.47 26.74
C GLN A 943 30.80 28.71 25.47
N GLN A 944 30.38 29.66 24.62
CA GLN A 944 31.12 30.02 23.42
C GLN A 944 32.52 30.59 23.74
N ALA A 945 32.64 31.42 24.78
CA ALA A 945 33.92 31.95 25.22
C ALA A 945 34.86 30.84 25.74
N ALA A 946 34.34 29.86 26.49
CA ALA A 946 35.10 28.71 26.96
C ALA A 946 35.56 27.81 25.79
N GLN A 947 34.69 27.58 24.82
CA GLN A 947 35.02 26.83 23.59
C GLN A 947 36.09 27.54 22.76
N ASN A 948 36.00 28.86 22.62
CA ASN A 948 37.00 29.65 21.91
C ASN A 948 38.37 29.66 22.63
N ALA A 949 38.38 29.72 23.96
CA ALA A 949 39.62 29.64 24.74
C ALA A 949 40.29 28.26 24.64
N ALA A 950 39.50 27.18 24.64
CA ALA A 950 39.99 25.82 24.45
C ALA A 950 40.53 25.59 23.01
N ALA A 951 39.86 26.13 22.00
CA ALA A 951 40.31 26.11 20.61
C ALA A 951 41.63 26.86 20.42
N ALA A 952 41.81 28.00 21.11
CA ALA A 952 43.06 28.77 21.08
C ALA A 952 44.24 28.02 21.75
N GLN A 953 43.99 27.26 22.82
CA GLN A 953 45.01 26.40 23.44
C GLN A 953 45.40 25.22 22.55
N GLN A 954 44.47 24.61 21.82
CA GLN A 954 44.76 23.54 20.86
C GLN A 954 45.56 24.04 19.65
N ALA A 955 45.31 25.26 19.18
CA ALA A 955 46.08 25.88 18.10
C ALA A 955 47.54 26.19 18.49
N ALA A 956 47.83 26.34 19.78
CA ALA A 956 49.16 26.69 20.28
C ALA A 956 50.09 25.48 20.58
N GLY A 957 49.62 24.23 20.44
CA GLY A 957 50.35 23.07 20.96
C GLY A 957 50.35 21.80 20.11
N GLN A 958 51.09 21.77 18.98
CA GLN A 958 51.70 20.53 18.44
C GLN A 958 52.96 20.83 17.59
N PRO A 959 54.18 20.38 17.98
CA PRO A 959 55.31 20.24 17.08
C PRO A 959 55.38 18.82 16.49
N ALA A 960 55.56 18.72 15.17
CA ALA A 960 55.79 17.47 14.46
C ALA A 960 57.16 16.86 14.78
N ALA A 961 57.19 15.55 14.96
CA ALA A 961 58.40 14.76 15.13
C ALA A 961 59.21 14.67 13.82
N GLY A 962 60.52 14.91 13.90
CA GLY A 962 61.50 14.36 12.96
C GLY A 962 62.56 15.31 12.39
N GLN A 963 63.70 15.35 13.10
CA GLN A 963 65.08 15.64 12.67
C GLN A 963 65.69 17.00 13.06
N ALA A 964 66.67 16.89 13.95
CA ALA A 964 67.48 17.95 14.51
C ALA A 964 68.57 18.43 13.53
N VAL A 965 68.71 19.75 13.36
CA VAL A 965 70.01 20.44 13.36
C VAL A 965 69.83 21.84 13.96
N VAL A 966 70.67 22.14 14.94
CA VAL A 966 70.82 23.38 15.72
C VAL A 966 71.35 24.54 14.86
N GLN A 967 70.89 25.79 15.09
CA GLN A 967 71.65 27.07 15.23
C GLN A 967 70.66 28.28 15.28
N PRO A 968 71.08 29.44 15.83
CA PRO A 968 70.53 30.05 17.05
C PRO A 968 69.33 30.99 16.80
N GLN A 969 68.43 31.04 17.79
CA GLN A 969 67.34 32.01 17.88
C GLN A 969 67.91 33.43 17.98
N ASP A 970 67.61 34.25 16.98
CA ASP A 970 67.77 35.70 17.06
C ASP A 970 66.77 36.27 18.07
N PRO A 971 67.20 36.84 19.21
CA PRO A 971 66.31 37.42 20.21
C PRO A 971 65.43 38.53 19.65
N ALA A 972 65.85 39.20 18.55
CA ALA A 972 65.07 40.23 17.89
C ALA A 972 63.89 39.64 17.09
N ALA A 973 64.06 38.44 16.51
CA ALA A 973 62.99 37.74 15.79
C ALA A 973 61.91 37.20 16.74
N GLN A 974 62.31 36.70 17.92
CA GLN A 974 61.37 36.27 18.96
C GLN A 974 60.60 37.47 19.55
N ALA A 975 61.29 38.58 19.85
CA ALA A 975 60.63 39.79 20.33
C ALA A 975 59.66 40.39 19.30
N ALA A 976 59.96 40.28 18.00
CA ALA A 976 59.05 40.70 16.93
C ALA A 976 57.82 39.77 16.80
N ALA A 977 57.98 38.47 16.99
CA ALA A 977 56.88 37.51 17.01
C ALA A 977 55.97 37.72 18.23
N ASP A 978 56.54 37.96 19.40
CA ASP A 978 55.81 38.25 20.64
C ASP A 978 55.04 39.60 20.53
N ALA A 979 55.64 40.61 19.91
CA ALA A 979 54.98 41.89 19.64
C ALA A 979 53.84 41.77 18.61
N ALA A 980 54.00 40.93 17.58
CA ALA A 980 52.96 40.64 16.61
C ALA A 980 51.79 39.86 17.22
N ALA A 981 52.08 38.92 18.12
CA ALA A 981 51.06 38.18 18.88
C ALA A 981 50.27 39.10 19.82
N GLN A 982 50.95 40.04 20.50
CA GLN A 982 50.28 41.04 21.33
C GLN A 982 49.41 41.99 20.50
N GLN A 983 49.89 42.45 19.34
CA GLN A 983 49.09 43.27 18.42
C GLN A 983 47.85 42.52 17.90
N ALA A 984 47.97 41.22 17.63
CA ALA A 984 46.83 40.40 17.21
C ALA A 984 45.80 40.23 18.34
N ALA A 985 46.26 40.05 19.59
CA ALA A 985 45.39 39.97 20.76
C ALA A 985 44.65 41.29 21.04
N ASP A 986 45.35 42.41 20.93
CA ASP A 986 44.76 43.75 21.11
C ASP A 986 43.75 44.08 20.00
N ALA A 987 44.01 43.67 18.75
CA ALA A 987 43.08 43.80 17.63
C ALA A 987 41.82 42.92 17.80
N ALA A 988 41.98 41.70 18.33
CA ALA A 988 40.85 40.81 18.62
C ALA A 988 39.96 41.37 19.75
N ALA A 989 40.55 41.96 20.79
CA ALA A 989 39.80 42.62 21.87
C ALA A 989 39.02 43.85 21.37
N GLN A 990 39.62 44.63 20.46
CA GLN A 990 38.94 45.77 19.83
C GLN A 990 37.80 45.33 18.90
N ALA A 991 37.98 44.25 18.14
CA ALA A 991 36.94 43.67 17.30
C ALA A 991 35.76 43.13 18.13
N ALA A 992 36.03 42.46 19.26
CA ALA A 992 34.98 41.97 20.16
C ALA A 992 34.17 43.11 20.79
N THR A 993 34.84 44.21 21.16
CA THR A 993 34.18 45.41 21.71
C THR A 993 33.32 46.11 20.64
N ALA A 994 33.79 46.16 19.40
CA ALA A 994 33.04 46.72 18.28
C ALA A 994 31.81 45.87 17.92
N GLN A 995 31.94 44.53 17.99
CA GLN A 995 30.83 43.61 17.76
C GLN A 995 29.77 43.75 18.85
N GLN A 996 30.16 43.82 20.13
CA GLN A 996 29.20 44.07 21.23
C GLN A 996 28.45 45.39 21.08
N ALA A 997 29.11 46.45 20.58
CA ALA A 997 28.45 47.73 20.30
C ALA A 997 27.48 47.63 19.11
N ALA A 998 27.83 46.86 18.07
CA ALA A 998 26.97 46.62 16.91
C ALA A 998 25.73 45.78 17.27
N ASP A 999 25.92 44.73 18.08
CA ASP A 999 24.84 43.86 18.54
C ASP A 999 23.87 44.61 19.47
N ALA A 1000 24.39 45.47 20.35
CA ALA A 1000 23.55 46.34 21.18
C ALA A 1000 22.74 47.34 20.33
N ALA A 1001 23.33 47.90 19.27
CA ALA A 1001 22.61 48.79 18.36
C ALA A 1001 21.54 48.05 17.54
N ALA A 1002 21.83 46.83 17.10
CA ALA A 1002 20.88 45.97 16.38
C ALA A 1002 19.70 45.56 17.26
N ALA A 1003 19.95 45.21 18.53
CA ALA A 1003 18.91 44.90 19.51
C ALA A 1003 18.02 46.12 19.80
N GLN A 1004 18.60 47.31 19.89
CA GLN A 1004 17.85 48.55 20.10
C GLN A 1004 16.98 48.90 18.87
N ALA A 1005 17.47 48.66 17.66
CA ALA A 1005 16.70 48.83 16.43
C ALA A 1005 15.56 47.81 16.30
N ALA A 1006 15.80 46.55 16.68
CA ALA A 1006 14.77 45.50 16.69
C ALA A 1006 13.67 45.79 17.72
N ALA A 1007 14.03 46.27 18.91
CA ALA A 1007 13.07 46.68 19.94
C ALA A 1007 12.20 47.86 19.47
N GLN A 1008 12.79 48.83 18.77
CA GLN A 1008 12.05 49.95 18.19
C GLN A 1008 11.09 49.48 17.09
N ALA A 1009 11.55 48.60 16.19
CA ALA A 1009 10.71 48.04 15.12
C ALA A 1009 9.52 47.23 15.68
N ALA A 1010 9.73 46.47 16.77
CA ALA A 1010 8.67 45.74 17.46
C ALA A 1010 7.65 46.69 18.12
N ALA A 1011 8.11 47.80 18.73
CA ALA A 1011 7.24 48.82 19.30
C ALA A 1011 6.40 49.56 18.23
N ASP A 1012 7.00 49.82 17.06
CA ASP A 1012 6.33 50.45 15.93
C ASP A 1012 5.29 49.50 15.30
N ALA A 1013 5.60 48.21 15.18
CA ALA A 1013 4.68 47.18 14.71
C ALA A 1013 3.49 47.00 15.66
N ALA A 1014 3.73 46.94 16.98
CA ALA A 1014 2.69 46.86 17.99
C ALA A 1014 1.76 48.09 17.96
N SER A 1015 2.34 49.28 17.72
CA SER A 1015 1.57 50.52 17.57
C SER A 1015 0.72 50.53 16.30
N GLN A 1016 1.22 49.99 15.18
CA GLN A 1016 0.43 49.82 13.96
C GLN A 1016 -0.70 48.81 14.13
N GLN A 1017 -0.44 47.69 14.81
CA GLN A 1017 -1.43 46.65 15.04
C GLN A 1017 -2.53 47.14 16.00
N ALA A 1018 -2.19 47.93 17.02
CA ALA A 1018 -3.16 48.60 17.88
C ALA A 1018 -4.02 49.62 17.11
N ALA A 1019 -3.42 50.38 16.18
CA ALA A 1019 -4.16 51.31 15.33
C ALA A 1019 -5.12 50.59 14.36
N GLN A 1020 -4.70 49.45 13.80
CA GLN A 1020 -5.56 48.61 12.95
C GLN A 1020 -6.71 47.98 13.74
N ALA A 1021 -6.46 47.50 14.95
CA ALA A 1021 -7.50 46.96 15.83
C ALA A 1021 -8.54 48.03 16.23
N ALA A 1022 -8.09 49.25 16.54
CA ALA A 1022 -8.97 50.38 16.82
C ALA A 1022 -9.82 50.78 15.60
N ALA A 1023 -9.24 50.75 14.40
CA ALA A 1023 -9.97 51.01 13.16
C ALA A 1023 -11.01 49.92 12.86
N ALA A 1024 -10.69 48.65 13.11
CA ALA A 1024 -11.62 47.53 12.96
C ALA A 1024 -12.79 47.61 13.96
N GLN A 1025 -12.54 47.97 15.21
CA GLN A 1025 -13.60 48.22 16.20
C GLN A 1025 -14.51 49.39 15.81
N ALA A 1026 -13.95 50.49 15.29
CA ALA A 1026 -14.74 51.61 14.82
C ALA A 1026 -15.63 51.24 13.63
N ALA A 1027 -15.12 50.43 12.69
CA ALA A 1027 -15.89 49.91 11.56
C ALA A 1027 -17.01 48.96 12.00
N ALA A 1028 -16.74 48.08 12.98
CA ALA A 1028 -17.75 47.18 13.54
C ALA A 1028 -18.88 47.95 14.25
N GLN A 1029 -18.54 49.01 15.00
CA GLN A 1029 -19.55 49.87 15.65
C GLN A 1029 -20.41 50.60 14.61
N GLN A 1030 -19.81 51.14 13.54
CA GLN A 1030 -20.57 51.78 12.47
C GLN A 1030 -21.53 50.80 11.76
N ALA A 1031 -21.11 49.55 11.56
CA ALA A 1031 -21.97 48.51 11.00
C ALA A 1031 -23.14 48.16 11.93
N ALA A 1032 -22.89 48.08 13.24
CA ALA A 1032 -23.92 47.83 14.25
C ALA A 1032 -24.94 48.97 14.33
N ASP A 1033 -24.47 50.23 14.30
CA ASP A 1033 -25.33 51.42 14.32
C ASP A 1033 -26.19 51.52 13.04
N ALA A 1034 -25.63 51.16 11.88
CA ALA A 1034 -26.37 51.10 10.62
C ALA A 1034 -27.44 50.00 10.64
N ALA A 1035 -27.13 48.82 11.16
CA ALA A 1035 -28.08 47.72 11.32
C ALA A 1035 -29.24 48.11 12.26
N ALA A 1036 -28.95 48.80 13.36
CA ALA A 1036 -29.96 49.30 14.28
C ALA A 1036 -30.90 50.34 13.64
N GLN A 1037 -30.37 51.23 12.79
CA GLN A 1037 -31.18 52.19 12.03
C GLN A 1037 -32.11 51.50 11.01
N VAL A 1038 -31.61 50.47 10.31
CA VAL A 1038 -32.43 49.68 9.37
C VAL A 1038 -33.56 48.96 10.11
N ALA A 1039 -33.26 48.36 11.27
CA ALA A 1039 -34.28 47.70 12.10
C ALA A 1039 -35.34 48.69 12.62
N ALA A 1040 -34.94 49.91 13.02
CA ALA A 1040 -35.88 50.95 13.46
C ALA A 1040 -36.78 51.47 12.31
N GLN A 1041 -36.24 51.59 11.09
CA GLN A 1041 -37.02 51.97 9.91
C GLN A 1041 -38.02 50.89 9.49
N GLN A 1042 -37.65 49.61 9.62
CA GLN A 1042 -38.55 48.48 9.34
C GLN A 1042 -39.68 48.38 10.38
N ALA A 1043 -39.41 48.69 11.65
CA ALA A 1043 -40.43 48.74 12.70
C ALA A 1043 -41.43 49.89 12.49
N ALA A 1044 -41.00 51.02 11.94
CA ALA A 1044 -41.87 52.18 11.66
C ALA A 1044 -42.75 52.01 10.40
N ALA A 1045 -42.46 51.02 9.55
CA ALA A 1045 -43.17 50.78 8.28
C ALA A 1045 -44.32 49.76 8.39
N GLN A 1046 -44.56 49.16 9.57
CA GLN A 1046 -45.70 48.26 9.75
C GLN A 1046 -47.00 49.06 9.97
N PRO A 1047 -48.04 48.89 9.13
CA PRO A 1047 -49.34 49.51 9.36
C PRO A 1047 -50.03 48.89 10.58
N PRO A 1048 -50.80 49.67 11.37
CA PRO A 1048 -51.52 49.12 12.51
C PRO A 1048 -52.59 48.13 12.03
N ALA A 1049 -52.62 46.96 12.67
CA ALA A 1049 -53.58 45.90 12.36
C ALA A 1049 -55.03 46.39 12.53
N PRO A 1050 -55.95 46.10 11.58
CA PRO A 1050 -57.34 46.52 11.66
C PRO A 1050 -58.09 45.72 12.75
N GLN A 1051 -59.00 46.42 13.44
CA GLN A 1051 -59.89 45.89 14.49
C GLN A 1051 -60.84 44.80 14.02
#